data_AF-A0A0M3KAM0-F1
#
_entry.id   AF-A0A0M3KAM0-F1
#
_cell.length_a   1.000
_cell.length_b   1.000
_cell.length_c   1.000
_cell.angle_alpha   90.00
_cell.angle_beta   90.00
_cell.angle_gamma   90.00
#
_symmetry.space_group_name_H-M   'P 1'
#
loop_
_entity.id
_entity.type
_entity.pdbx_description
1 polymer ?
#
loop_
_entity_poly.entity_id
_entity_poly.type
_entity_poly.pdbx_seq_one_letter_code
_entity_poly.pdbx_strand_id
1 'polypeptide(L)'
;MVRNEATTGGASSGQKADDTAPLTAILVADSFDRRFTPIVDETSSLSCVRLANVKVLDYTLEWLSRTEIRDVIVVVASSHEAALSELLSQWKGSFETLKLVTCQNCMSVGDAIREVETRSMITSDFLLITNPATFCNSNLVQQIRAYRERRKESKNNVMTLIYTKSCGSSSSSGSVSNSLNPILGIERKTSKLLLYNPGSGTEGGGGGNGASLELDKVTFLFFWSLFISDTMIRRDLRDSGVAICSQNISAQFSDNFDFQFRDDVIREIILNEEILGLHIHVDVLPDSVAAFTVRDYEGLIRANCLILQRWLTPLLPGRAGLEGGHFITTRSNQYFGVDEEDRNVENLARFTCNNFNAGPNVVFGMGCKIGAGATIKNTALGNNVEIGENTTVVNCIVGDGTKIGRNAAISNSFIDECVCIGDDVIVYPRCVLAKRVCIPAAKSIASESVVCSEACAEDEEDIFSCTKTDVGFEWKFVDGASFWRASSKRRERYDSSATNRGVDSTMEKSDEEDVVEKEMDNTEKFFEEVKESMERIAASDQNGEPLVRNLILEINSSKLAYNISMEDVAKNVMLAFLSLQHNNSSAALRSLVQRWKVLFENYYKPLKSQIHALIAVEEYLTSNASAFKPLAAKTVHMLYEEDVVEEDAILEWHDTLAPESQMRTLV
;
A
#
# COMPACT_ATOMS: atom_id res chain seq x y z
N MET A 1 -15.91 -24.16 51.47
CA MET A 1 -15.59 -24.64 52.84
C MET A 1 -14.98 -26.03 52.74
N VAL A 2 -13.66 -26.13 52.58
CA VAL A 2 -12.80 -27.18 53.16
C VAL A 2 -11.45 -26.50 53.36
N ARG A 3 -11.08 -26.25 54.62
CA ARG A 3 -9.79 -25.72 55.06
C ARG A 3 -8.79 -26.86 55.14
N ASN A 4 -7.55 -26.62 54.74
CA ASN A 4 -6.38 -27.31 55.28
C ASN A 4 -5.31 -26.25 55.58
N GLU A 5 -5.06 -26.04 56.87
CA GLU A 5 -3.83 -25.48 57.46
C GLU A 5 -2.80 -26.64 57.50
N ALA A 6 -1.47 -26.53 57.54
CA ALA A 6 -0.50 -25.48 57.78
C ALA A 6 0.87 -25.96 57.23
N THR A 7 1.81 -25.05 56.93
CA THR A 7 3.14 -24.98 57.58
C THR A 7 3.99 -23.87 56.95
N THR A 8 4.50 -23.01 57.81
CA THR A 8 5.46 -21.94 57.54
C THR A 8 6.88 -22.52 57.50
N GLY A 9 7.61 -22.21 56.42
CA GLY A 9 9.05 -22.41 56.32
C GLY A 9 9.64 -21.28 55.49
N GLY A 10 10.29 -20.32 56.14
CA GLY A 10 10.96 -19.21 55.48
C GLY A 10 12.24 -19.66 54.80
N ALA A 11 12.32 -19.43 53.48
CA ALA A 11 13.56 -19.39 52.73
C ALA A 11 13.52 -18.17 51.83
N SER A 12 14.44 -17.23 52.09
CA SER A 12 14.72 -16.07 51.24
C SER A 12 15.25 -16.53 49.88
N SER A 13 14.49 -16.33 48.81
CA SER A 13 14.95 -16.51 47.44
C SER A 13 14.43 -15.36 46.58
N GLY A 14 15.34 -14.72 45.85
CA GLY A 14 15.13 -13.49 45.10
C GLY A 14 13.90 -13.49 44.20
N GLN A 15 13.35 -12.29 44.01
CA GLN A 15 12.29 -11.96 43.08
C GLN A 15 12.62 -12.55 41.69
N LYS A 16 11.99 -13.66 41.33
CA LYS A 16 11.76 -14.01 39.93
C LYS A 16 10.73 -13.00 39.42
N ALA A 17 11.15 -12.17 38.47
CA ALA A 17 10.22 -11.32 37.72
C ALA A 17 9.13 -12.21 37.09
N ASP A 18 7.90 -11.80 37.28
CA ASP A 18 6.69 -12.54 36.96
C ASP A 18 6.57 -12.76 35.44
N ASP A 19 6.56 -14.02 35.01
CA ASP A 19 6.78 -14.46 33.62
C ASP A 19 5.45 -14.60 32.84
N THR A 20 4.42 -13.84 33.24
CA THR A 20 3.05 -13.92 32.70
C THR A 20 2.40 -12.55 32.55
N ALA A 21 3.12 -11.57 32.00
CA ALA A 21 2.45 -10.34 31.57
C ALA A 21 1.34 -10.70 30.54
N PRO A 22 0.09 -10.25 30.75
CA PRO A 22 -0.99 -10.50 29.81
C PRO A 22 -0.64 -9.87 28.45
N LEU A 23 -1.00 -10.56 27.37
CA LEU A 23 -0.81 -10.03 26.02
C LEU A 23 -1.98 -9.09 25.71
N THR A 24 -1.70 -7.85 25.35
CA THR A 24 -2.72 -6.90 24.91
C THR A 24 -2.97 -7.05 23.41
N ALA A 25 -4.21 -7.04 22.94
CA ALA A 25 -4.49 -6.94 21.50
C ALA A 25 -4.69 -5.48 21.09
N ILE A 26 -4.03 -5.07 20.01
CA ILE A 26 -4.26 -3.81 19.32
C ILE A 26 -4.96 -4.12 17.99
N LEU A 27 -6.19 -3.66 17.88
CA LEU A 27 -7.02 -3.82 16.70
C LEU A 27 -7.21 -2.47 16.03
N VAL A 28 -6.63 -2.31 14.85
CA VAL A 28 -6.92 -1.16 13.99
C VAL A 28 -8.24 -1.43 13.29
N ALA A 29 -9.27 -0.67 13.64
CA ALA A 29 -10.65 -0.91 13.21
C ALA A 29 -11.05 -0.10 11.96
N ASP A 30 -10.08 0.47 11.27
CA ASP A 30 -10.29 1.14 10.00
C ASP A 30 -9.46 0.47 8.89
N SER A 31 -9.93 0.64 7.66
CA SER A 31 -9.18 0.23 6.47
C SER A 31 -8.81 1.48 5.70
N PHE A 32 -7.55 1.89 5.78
CA PHE A 32 -7.02 3.07 5.10
C PHE A 32 -6.89 2.92 3.57
N ASP A 33 -7.60 1.95 2.99
CA ASP A 33 -7.56 1.66 1.57
C ASP A 33 -8.73 2.34 0.86
N ARG A 34 -8.41 3.35 0.03
CA ARG A 34 -9.44 4.12 -0.71
C ARG A 34 -10.26 3.28 -1.69
N ARG A 35 -9.93 2.00 -1.91
CA ARG A 35 -10.78 1.09 -2.70
C ARG A 35 -12.16 0.87 -2.06
N PHE A 36 -12.25 1.00 -0.74
CA PHE A 36 -13.52 0.86 -0.03
C PHE A 36 -14.31 2.16 0.10
N THR A 37 -13.77 3.31 -0.35
CA THR A 37 -14.44 4.62 -0.31
C THR A 37 -15.87 4.62 -0.87
N PRO A 38 -16.21 3.90 -1.96
CA PRO A 38 -17.59 3.87 -2.46
C PRO A 38 -18.65 3.32 -1.50
N ILE A 39 -18.25 2.61 -0.44
CA ILE A 39 -19.16 1.96 0.55
C ILE A 39 -18.95 2.56 1.94
N VAL A 40 -17.70 2.92 2.23
CA VAL A 40 -17.23 3.52 3.47
C VAL A 40 -17.36 5.03 3.34
N ASP A 41 -18.51 5.57 3.77
CA ASP A 41 -18.72 7.02 3.90
C ASP A 41 -17.93 7.58 5.10
N GLU A 42 -17.83 8.90 5.21
CA GLU A 42 -17.19 9.60 6.36
C GLU A 42 -17.74 9.18 7.73
N THR A 43 -18.94 8.59 7.78
CA THR A 43 -19.62 8.19 9.02
C THR A 43 -19.57 6.69 9.30
N SER A 44 -19.10 5.86 8.36
CA SER A 44 -19.16 4.40 8.46
C SER A 44 -17.85 3.76 8.01
N SER A 45 -17.14 3.12 8.94
CA SER A 45 -15.91 2.37 8.64
C SER A 45 -16.18 0.98 8.05
N LEU A 46 -15.13 0.35 7.49
CA LEU A 46 -15.18 -1.05 7.04
C LEU A 46 -15.63 -2.02 8.14
N SER A 47 -15.38 -1.68 9.41
CA SER A 47 -15.81 -2.46 10.59
C SER A 47 -17.33 -2.68 10.65
N CYS A 48 -18.11 -1.73 10.13
CA CYS A 48 -19.58 -1.76 10.16
C CYS A 48 -20.19 -2.49 8.96
N VAL A 49 -19.40 -2.75 7.90
CA VAL A 49 -19.87 -3.48 6.73
C VAL A 49 -20.32 -4.89 7.14
N ARG A 50 -21.44 -5.35 6.58
CA ARG A 50 -22.01 -6.66 6.92
C ARG A 50 -21.51 -7.75 5.99
N LEU A 51 -20.99 -8.83 6.57
CA LEU A 51 -20.69 -10.08 5.89
C LEU A 51 -21.56 -11.19 6.46
N ALA A 52 -22.28 -11.90 5.58
CA ALA A 52 -23.30 -12.86 5.99
C ALA A 52 -24.28 -12.27 7.04
N ASN A 53 -24.68 -11.01 6.83
CA ASN A 53 -25.59 -10.21 7.66
C ASN A 53 -25.12 -9.91 9.11
N VAL A 54 -23.84 -10.11 9.41
CA VAL A 54 -23.19 -9.73 10.68
C VAL A 54 -22.08 -8.72 10.39
N LYS A 55 -21.86 -7.73 11.25
CA LYS A 55 -20.81 -6.72 11.05
C LYS A 55 -19.43 -7.38 11.06
N VAL A 56 -18.53 -6.92 10.22
CA VAL A 56 -17.18 -7.50 10.06
C VAL A 56 -16.43 -7.54 11.39
N LEU A 57 -16.48 -6.45 12.15
CA LEU A 57 -15.76 -6.33 13.42
C LEU A 57 -16.22 -7.35 14.48
N ASP A 58 -17.50 -7.74 14.47
CA ASP A 58 -18.03 -8.73 15.40
C ASP A 58 -17.38 -10.10 15.23
N TYR A 59 -16.99 -10.48 14.00
CA TYR A 59 -16.26 -11.72 13.77
C TYR A 59 -14.87 -11.71 14.40
N THR A 60 -14.18 -10.56 14.32
CA THR A 60 -12.84 -10.39 14.89
C THR A 60 -12.89 -10.35 16.41
N LEU A 61 -13.89 -9.68 17.00
CA LEU A 61 -14.10 -9.66 18.45
C LEU A 61 -14.55 -11.03 18.99
N GLU A 62 -15.43 -11.73 18.27
CA GLU A 62 -15.84 -13.09 18.61
C GLU A 62 -14.67 -14.08 18.54
N TRP A 63 -13.76 -13.89 17.58
CA TRP A 63 -12.53 -14.66 17.53
C TRP A 63 -11.62 -14.34 18.73
N LEU A 64 -11.38 -13.06 19.02
CA LEU A 64 -10.55 -12.62 20.14
C LEU A 64 -11.09 -13.12 21.49
N SER A 65 -12.40 -13.12 21.70
CA SER A 65 -13.04 -13.60 22.94
C SER A 65 -12.75 -15.09 23.24
N ARG A 66 -12.40 -15.87 22.20
CA ARG A 66 -12.05 -17.29 22.27
C ARG A 66 -10.54 -17.52 22.48
N THR A 67 -9.73 -16.48 22.38
CA THR A 67 -8.29 -16.54 22.67
C THR A 67 -8.02 -16.32 24.17
N GLU A 68 -6.76 -16.44 24.58
CA GLU A 68 -6.35 -16.13 25.96
C GLU A 68 -6.23 -14.60 26.22
N ILE A 69 -6.46 -13.76 25.21
CA ILE A 69 -6.32 -12.31 25.29
C ILE A 69 -7.56 -11.69 25.93
N ARG A 70 -7.36 -10.95 27.02
CA ARG A 70 -8.43 -10.28 27.78
C ARG A 70 -8.40 -8.76 27.71
N ASP A 71 -7.25 -8.20 27.35
CA ASP A 71 -7.04 -6.76 27.20
C ASP A 71 -7.02 -6.39 25.71
N VAL A 72 -7.98 -5.58 25.28
CA VAL A 72 -8.16 -5.22 23.87
C VAL A 72 -8.26 -3.69 23.74
N ILE A 73 -7.42 -3.15 22.87
CA ILE A 73 -7.40 -1.74 22.47
C ILE A 73 -7.86 -1.69 21.02
N VAL A 74 -8.97 -0.99 20.78
CA VAL A 74 -9.51 -0.76 19.45
C VAL A 74 -9.20 0.67 19.04
N VAL A 75 -8.50 0.83 17.93
CA VAL A 75 -8.08 2.14 17.42
C VAL A 75 -8.91 2.50 16.19
N VAL A 76 -9.47 3.70 16.18
CA VAL A 76 -10.34 4.19 15.09
C VAL A 76 -10.05 5.65 14.78
N ALA A 77 -10.26 6.05 13.52
CA ALA A 77 -10.31 7.46 13.15
C ALA A 77 -11.46 8.18 13.87
N SER A 78 -11.26 9.45 14.22
CA SER A 78 -12.26 10.26 14.95
C SER A 78 -13.62 10.36 14.25
N SER A 79 -13.65 10.28 12.92
CA SER A 79 -14.88 10.31 12.11
C SER A 79 -15.83 9.14 12.41
N HIS A 80 -15.28 7.98 12.76
CA HIS A 80 -16.03 6.72 12.93
C HIS A 80 -16.26 6.33 14.39
N GLU A 81 -15.95 7.22 15.34
CA GLU A 81 -16.06 6.95 16.78
C GLU A 81 -17.48 6.55 17.20
N ALA A 82 -18.49 7.32 16.76
CA ALA A 82 -19.87 7.13 17.18
C ALA A 82 -20.37 5.72 16.81
N ALA A 83 -20.16 5.31 15.56
CA ALA A 83 -20.59 4.01 15.04
C ALA A 83 -19.93 2.83 15.77
N LEU A 84 -18.65 2.96 16.13
CA LEU A 84 -17.93 1.90 16.85
C LEU A 84 -18.21 1.90 18.35
N SER A 85 -18.46 3.05 18.96
CA SER A 85 -18.74 3.14 20.40
C SER A 85 -19.97 2.33 20.80
N GLU A 86 -21.01 2.35 19.97
CA GLU A 86 -22.23 1.56 20.14
C GLU A 86 -21.91 0.06 20.04
N LEU A 87 -21.21 -0.36 18.98
CA LEU A 87 -20.82 -1.77 18.77
C LEU A 87 -19.96 -2.29 19.93
N LEU A 88 -18.93 -1.55 20.33
CA LEU A 88 -18.01 -1.96 21.39
C LEU A 88 -18.68 -1.98 22.77
N SER A 89 -19.73 -1.17 22.98
CA SER A 89 -20.48 -1.19 24.24
C SER A 89 -21.07 -2.57 24.55
N GLN A 90 -21.46 -3.32 23.51
CA GLN A 90 -22.01 -4.66 23.61
C GLN A 90 -20.96 -5.66 24.08
N TRP A 91 -19.73 -5.52 23.58
CA TRP A 91 -18.62 -6.44 23.85
C TRP A 91 -17.90 -6.19 25.18
N LYS A 92 -18.24 -5.14 25.93
CA LYS A 92 -17.60 -4.82 27.22
C LYS A 92 -17.66 -5.97 28.22
N GLY A 93 -18.67 -6.84 28.16
CA GLY A 93 -18.80 -8.00 29.05
C GLY A 93 -17.89 -9.18 28.73
N SER A 94 -17.33 -9.25 27.51
CA SER A 94 -16.54 -10.38 27.03
C SER A 94 -15.04 -10.28 27.33
N PHE A 95 -14.57 -9.08 27.66
CA PHE A 95 -13.17 -8.73 27.88
C PHE A 95 -12.96 -8.13 29.27
N GLU A 96 -11.75 -8.25 29.83
CA GLU A 96 -11.43 -7.62 31.11
C GLU A 96 -11.22 -6.11 30.93
N THR A 97 -10.51 -5.73 29.87
CA THR A 97 -10.42 -4.34 29.44
C THR A 97 -10.69 -4.23 27.94
N LEU A 98 -11.65 -3.38 27.57
CA LEU A 98 -11.95 -3.01 26.19
C LEU A 98 -11.92 -1.50 26.10
N LYS A 99 -10.88 -0.96 25.46
CA LYS A 99 -10.66 0.49 25.32
C LYS A 99 -10.81 0.91 23.87
N LEU A 100 -11.60 1.94 23.63
CA LEU A 100 -11.68 2.63 22.35
C LEU A 100 -10.72 3.82 22.37
N VAL A 101 -9.80 3.86 21.42
CA VAL A 101 -8.85 4.97 21.22
C VAL A 101 -9.19 5.64 19.91
N THR A 102 -9.46 6.93 19.97
CA THR A 102 -9.75 7.74 18.80
C THR A 102 -8.52 8.53 18.38
N CYS A 103 -8.19 8.44 17.10
CA CYS A 103 -7.05 9.11 16.49
C CYS A 103 -7.56 10.23 15.59
N GLN A 104 -7.07 11.45 15.79
CA GLN A 104 -7.31 12.57 14.89
C GLN A 104 -6.45 12.38 13.63
N ASN A 105 -7.02 12.56 12.44
CA ASN A 105 -6.32 12.46 11.15
C ASN A 105 -5.54 11.16 10.94
N CYS A 106 -6.09 10.02 11.38
CA CYS A 106 -5.46 8.72 11.18
C CYS A 106 -5.58 8.30 9.70
N MET A 107 -4.45 8.29 8.99
CA MET A 107 -4.41 7.92 7.57
C MET A 107 -3.71 6.58 7.32
N SER A 108 -3.06 6.01 8.34
CA SER A 108 -2.29 4.79 8.23
C SER A 108 -2.32 3.94 9.51
N VAL A 109 -1.88 2.68 9.37
CA VAL A 109 -1.72 1.76 10.52
C VAL A 109 -0.61 2.27 11.45
N GLY A 110 0.43 2.88 10.89
CA GLY A 110 1.51 3.51 11.66
C GLY A 110 1.01 4.63 12.56
N ASP A 111 0.15 5.51 12.04
CA ASP A 111 -0.45 6.61 12.83
C ASP A 111 -1.30 6.08 13.98
N ALA A 112 -2.07 5.02 13.73
CA ALA A 112 -2.86 4.35 14.77
C ALA A 112 -1.97 3.84 15.91
N ILE A 113 -0.84 3.20 15.59
CA ILE A 113 0.10 2.68 16.60
C ILE A 113 0.80 3.82 17.34
N ARG A 114 1.26 4.86 16.63
CA ARG A 114 1.91 6.05 17.23
C ARG A 114 1.03 6.73 18.26
N GLU A 115 -0.26 6.86 17.99
CA GLU A 115 -1.21 7.47 18.93
C GLU A 115 -1.36 6.62 20.21
N VAL A 116 -1.42 5.30 20.06
CA VAL A 116 -1.50 4.38 21.20
C VAL A 116 -0.23 4.42 22.05
N GLU A 117 0.95 4.50 21.41
CA GLU A 117 2.24 4.63 22.09
C GLU A 117 2.37 5.99 22.80
N THR A 118 1.92 7.07 22.16
CA THR A 118 1.91 8.43 22.75
C THR A 118 1.06 8.48 24.02
N ARG A 119 -0.02 7.71 24.07
CA ARG A 119 -0.86 7.54 25.27
C ARG A 119 -0.31 6.52 26.28
N SER A 120 0.87 5.95 26.00
CA SER A 120 1.56 4.94 26.82
C SER A 120 0.67 3.75 27.21
N MET A 121 -0.20 3.31 26.28
CA MET A 121 -1.11 2.19 26.54
C MET A 121 -0.46 0.82 26.30
N ILE A 122 0.67 0.78 25.59
CA ILE A 122 1.44 -0.44 25.32
C ILE A 122 2.45 -0.62 26.45
N THR A 123 2.16 -1.54 27.36
CA THR A 123 3.01 -1.82 28.53
C THR A 123 3.79 -3.12 28.41
N SER A 124 3.40 -3.99 27.50
CA SER A 124 3.97 -5.33 27.29
C SER A 124 3.90 -5.73 25.81
N ASP A 125 4.39 -6.93 25.49
CA ASP A 125 4.19 -7.54 24.18
C ASP A 125 2.69 -7.58 23.82
N PHE A 126 2.37 -7.40 22.55
CA PHE A 126 1.00 -7.22 22.07
C PHE A 126 0.72 -8.00 20.77
N LEU A 127 -0.56 -8.32 20.55
CA LEU A 127 -1.05 -8.86 19.29
C LEU A 127 -1.50 -7.68 18.40
N LEU A 128 -0.90 -7.52 17.23
CA LEU A 128 -1.29 -6.53 16.24
C LEU A 128 -2.23 -7.15 15.20
N ILE A 129 -3.41 -6.55 15.05
CA ILE A 129 -4.36 -6.85 13.97
C ILE A 129 -4.50 -5.60 13.11
N THR A 130 -4.02 -5.66 11.88
CA THR A 130 -3.90 -4.49 11.00
C THR A 130 -5.18 -4.10 10.28
N ASN A 131 -6.19 -4.97 10.27
CA ASN A 131 -7.43 -4.76 9.52
C ASN A 131 -8.62 -5.34 10.31
N PRO A 132 -9.75 -4.61 10.43
CA PRO A 132 -10.94 -5.14 11.09
C PRO A 132 -11.49 -6.41 10.45
N ALA A 133 -11.29 -6.59 9.14
CA ALA A 133 -11.73 -7.75 8.35
C ALA A 133 -10.72 -8.91 8.36
N THR A 134 -10.25 -9.26 9.57
CA THR A 134 -9.32 -10.37 9.80
C THR A 134 -10.06 -11.55 10.39
N PHE A 135 -10.04 -12.68 9.68
CA PHE A 135 -10.72 -13.91 10.13
C PHE A 135 -9.69 -14.96 10.52
N CYS A 136 -9.89 -15.62 11.65
CA CYS A 136 -9.08 -16.74 12.12
C CYS A 136 -9.92 -17.69 12.96
N ASN A 137 -9.74 -19.01 12.80
CA ASN A 137 -10.45 -20.01 13.60
C ASN A 137 -9.58 -20.67 14.69
N SER A 138 -8.31 -20.28 14.84
CA SER A 138 -7.39 -20.80 15.86
C SER A 138 -7.37 -19.93 17.11
N ASN A 139 -7.08 -20.54 18.27
CA ASN A 139 -6.89 -19.83 19.54
C ASN A 139 -5.48 -19.26 19.74
N LEU A 140 -4.57 -19.46 18.77
CA LEU A 140 -3.18 -19.00 18.78
C LEU A 140 -2.32 -19.42 19.98
N VAL A 141 -2.76 -20.39 20.79
CA VAL A 141 -2.07 -20.77 22.04
C VAL A 141 -0.66 -21.31 21.76
N GLN A 142 -0.49 -22.09 20.71
CA GLN A 142 0.82 -22.64 20.33
C GLN A 142 1.76 -21.54 19.83
N GLN A 143 1.23 -20.61 19.04
CA GLN A 143 1.93 -19.50 18.41
C GLN A 143 2.42 -18.51 19.47
N ILE A 144 1.58 -18.18 20.46
CA ILE A 144 1.93 -17.31 21.59
C ILE A 144 3.02 -17.97 22.47
N ARG A 145 2.91 -19.28 22.73
CA ARG A 145 3.94 -20.03 23.47
C ARG A 145 5.28 -20.03 22.74
N ALA A 146 5.28 -20.36 21.46
CA ALA A 146 6.48 -20.36 20.63
C ALA A 146 7.13 -18.96 20.55
N TYR A 147 6.32 -17.91 20.43
CA TYR A 147 6.80 -16.53 20.50
C TYR A 147 7.49 -16.23 21.84
N ARG A 148 6.83 -16.54 22.96
CA ARG A 148 7.39 -16.32 24.31
C ARG A 148 8.67 -17.11 24.55
N GLU A 149 8.76 -18.34 24.07
CA GLU A 149 9.98 -19.15 24.14
C GLU A 149 11.12 -18.50 23.36
N ARG A 150 10.88 -18.08 22.11
CA ARG A 150 11.86 -17.34 21.30
C ARG A 150 12.30 -16.02 21.94
N ARG A 151 11.39 -15.30 22.62
CA ARG A 151 11.71 -14.07 23.36
C ARG A 151 12.63 -14.33 24.56
N LYS A 152 12.49 -15.49 25.21
CA LYS A 152 13.38 -15.90 26.32
C LYS A 152 14.77 -16.25 25.83
N GLU A 153 14.88 -16.86 24.64
CA GLU A 153 16.16 -17.16 24.00
C GLU A 153 16.90 -15.88 23.58
N SER A 154 16.20 -14.95 22.93
CA SER A 154 16.76 -13.66 22.52
C SER A 154 15.74 -12.54 22.60
N LYS A 155 16.15 -11.45 23.29
CA LYS A 155 15.38 -10.20 23.34
C LYS A 155 15.36 -9.44 22.00
N ASN A 156 16.16 -9.87 21.03
CA ASN A 156 16.19 -9.30 19.69
C ASN A 156 15.10 -9.90 18.79
N ASN A 157 14.48 -11.02 19.19
CA ASN A 157 13.33 -11.56 18.50
C ASN A 157 12.14 -10.64 18.80
N VAL A 158 11.70 -9.86 17.81
CA VAL A 158 10.83 -8.71 18.06
C VAL A 158 9.43 -8.92 17.49
N MET A 159 9.29 -9.66 16.40
CA MET A 159 8.00 -9.90 15.74
C MET A 159 7.86 -11.36 15.28
N THR A 160 6.66 -11.93 15.40
CA THR A 160 6.26 -13.18 14.73
C THR A 160 5.04 -12.92 13.84
N LEU A 161 5.22 -13.12 12.53
CA LEU A 161 4.17 -12.99 11.54
C LEU A 161 3.42 -14.31 11.38
N ILE A 162 2.09 -14.26 11.38
CA ILE A 162 1.26 -15.45 11.23
C ILE A 162 0.80 -15.56 9.77
N TYR A 163 1.14 -16.67 9.12
CA TYR A 163 0.73 -16.96 7.76
C TYR A 163 -0.11 -18.23 7.70
N THR A 164 -0.95 -18.32 6.67
CA THR A 164 -1.66 -19.56 6.33
C THR A 164 -1.20 -20.07 4.98
N LYS A 165 -1.28 -21.39 4.81
CA LYS A 165 -1.04 -21.98 3.50
C LYS A 165 -2.24 -21.71 2.60
N SER A 166 -2.00 -21.05 1.48
CA SER A 166 -2.99 -20.89 0.43
C SER A 166 -3.31 -22.28 -0.12
N CYS A 167 -4.53 -22.77 0.16
CA CYS A 167 -5.01 -24.00 -0.42
C CYS A 167 -5.13 -23.78 -1.94
N GLY A 168 -4.13 -24.24 -2.69
CA GLY A 168 -4.15 -24.28 -4.15
C GLY A 168 -5.22 -25.25 -4.64
N SER A 169 -6.49 -24.86 -4.55
CA SER A 169 -7.59 -25.62 -5.14
C SER A 169 -7.72 -25.20 -6.59
N SER A 170 -7.19 -26.04 -7.46
CA SER A 170 -7.53 -26.17 -8.86
C SER A 170 -9.03 -26.47 -9.01
N SER A 171 -9.88 -25.44 -8.98
CA SER A 171 -11.32 -25.58 -9.25
C SER A 171 -11.92 -24.32 -9.90
N SER A 172 -12.01 -24.39 -11.23
CA SER A 172 -13.06 -23.83 -12.10
C SER A 172 -13.44 -22.34 -12.03
N SER A 173 -12.52 -21.46 -11.66
CA SER A 173 -12.50 -20.06 -12.14
C SER A 173 -11.03 -19.72 -12.32
N GLY A 174 -10.59 -19.73 -13.59
CA GLY A 174 -9.19 -19.86 -13.95
C GLY A 174 -8.31 -18.72 -13.45
N SER A 175 -7.16 -19.11 -12.89
CA SER A 175 -5.94 -18.30 -12.74
C SER A 175 -6.09 -17.07 -11.83
N VAL A 176 -4.97 -16.43 -11.47
CA VAL A 176 -4.86 -15.10 -10.84
C VAL A 176 -4.81 -14.98 -9.29
N SER A 177 -5.40 -15.83 -8.44
CA SER A 177 -5.40 -15.52 -6.98
C SER A 177 -4.04 -15.65 -6.24
N ASN A 178 -2.97 -16.06 -6.93
CA ASN A 178 -1.61 -16.21 -6.37
C ASN A 178 -0.70 -15.01 -6.73
N SER A 179 -1.18 -14.04 -7.50
CA SER A 179 -0.41 -12.84 -7.86
C SER A 179 -0.16 -11.91 -6.66
N LEU A 180 -1.07 -11.94 -5.68
CA LEU A 180 -1.08 -11.09 -4.48
C LEU A 180 -0.41 -11.68 -3.23
N ASN A 181 0.08 -12.91 -3.29
CA ASN A 181 0.78 -13.53 -2.16
C ASN A 181 2.22 -13.00 -2.11
N PRO A 182 2.73 -12.61 -0.92
CA PRO A 182 4.10 -12.20 -0.79
C PRO A 182 5.05 -13.38 -1.05
N ILE A 183 6.24 -13.06 -1.54
CA ILE A 183 7.34 -14.02 -1.69
C ILE A 183 8.20 -13.90 -0.45
N LEU A 184 8.31 -14.99 0.30
CA LEU A 184 9.00 -15.05 1.58
C LEU A 184 10.20 -15.97 1.50
N GLY A 185 11.37 -15.51 1.93
CA GLY A 185 12.54 -16.36 2.19
C GLY A 185 12.66 -16.62 3.69
N ILE A 186 12.49 -17.87 4.10
CA ILE A 186 12.42 -18.28 5.51
C ILE A 186 13.55 -19.28 5.82
N GLU A 187 14.27 -19.08 6.92
CA GLU A 187 15.27 -20.03 7.40
C GLU A 187 14.60 -21.29 7.98
N ARG A 188 15.03 -22.49 7.58
CA ARG A 188 14.39 -23.75 7.97
C ARG A 188 14.45 -24.05 9.47
N LYS A 189 15.55 -23.71 10.14
CA LYS A 189 15.80 -24.08 11.54
C LYS A 189 15.08 -23.18 12.53
N THR A 190 15.12 -21.87 12.31
CA THR A 190 14.63 -20.84 13.24
C THR A 190 13.29 -20.25 12.80
N SER A 191 12.86 -20.55 11.56
CA SER A 191 11.75 -19.86 10.89
C SER A 191 11.92 -18.33 10.83
N LYS A 192 13.18 -17.85 10.83
CA LYS A 192 13.50 -16.43 10.67
C LYS A 192 13.21 -15.97 9.24
N LEU A 193 12.63 -14.78 9.11
CA LEU A 193 12.38 -14.12 7.83
C LEU A 193 13.65 -13.43 7.36
N LEU A 194 14.11 -13.77 6.15
CA LEU A 194 15.31 -13.22 5.54
C LEU A 194 15.01 -12.41 4.28
N LEU A 195 13.96 -12.78 3.56
CA LEU A 195 13.50 -12.05 2.36
C LEU A 195 12.01 -11.80 2.48
N TYR A 196 11.62 -10.55 2.26
CA TYR A 196 10.23 -10.14 2.17
C TYR A 196 10.02 -9.35 0.88
N ASN A 197 9.25 -9.94 -0.04
CA ASN A 197 8.71 -9.19 -1.17
C ASN A 197 7.18 -9.23 -1.09
N PRO A 198 6.50 -8.07 -0.99
CA PRO A 198 5.04 -8.00 -0.85
C PRO A 198 4.24 -8.59 -2.02
N GLY A 199 4.89 -8.97 -3.14
CA GLY A 199 4.27 -9.60 -4.30
C GLY A 199 3.78 -8.57 -5.33
N SER A 200 4.39 -8.56 -6.51
CA SER A 200 3.96 -7.78 -7.66
C SER A 200 2.88 -8.54 -8.44
N GLY A 201 1.67 -7.98 -8.47
CA GLY A 201 0.62 -8.39 -9.39
C GLY A 201 0.76 -7.62 -10.70
N THR A 202 1.70 -8.00 -11.56
CA THR A 202 1.68 -7.57 -12.96
C THR A 202 0.68 -8.44 -13.71
N GLU A 203 -0.58 -8.02 -13.71
CA GLU A 203 -1.55 -8.50 -14.68
C GLU A 203 -2.02 -7.34 -15.57
N GLY A 204 -1.63 -7.41 -16.84
CA GLY A 204 -2.53 -7.06 -17.94
C GLY A 204 -2.44 -5.65 -18.52
N GLY A 205 -1.33 -5.35 -19.21
CA GLY A 205 -1.26 -4.30 -20.22
C GLY A 205 -0.39 -4.72 -21.41
N GLY A 206 -0.75 -5.82 -22.08
CA GLY A 206 -0.17 -6.23 -23.37
C GLY A 206 1.29 -6.72 -23.35
N GLY A 207 1.50 -8.01 -23.65
CA GLY A 207 2.81 -8.54 -24.03
C GLY A 207 3.56 -9.29 -22.92
N GLY A 208 3.39 -10.61 -22.89
CA GLY A 208 4.50 -11.57 -22.99
C GLY A 208 5.61 -11.68 -21.94
N ASN A 209 5.80 -10.75 -21.00
CA ASN A 209 6.92 -10.84 -20.06
C ASN A 209 6.43 -11.31 -18.69
N GLY A 210 6.76 -12.56 -18.37
CA GLY A 210 6.58 -13.12 -17.03
C GLY A 210 7.22 -12.20 -16.00
N ALA A 211 6.61 -12.12 -14.80
CA ALA A 211 7.11 -11.30 -13.71
C ALA A 211 8.53 -11.72 -13.34
N SER A 212 9.52 -11.04 -13.92
CA SER A 212 10.90 -11.10 -13.49
C SER A 212 10.93 -10.49 -12.09
N LEU A 213 11.31 -11.32 -11.13
CA LEU A 213 11.79 -10.84 -9.84
C LEU A 213 13.08 -10.06 -10.14
N GLU A 214 12.96 -8.76 -10.38
CA GLU A 214 14.10 -7.85 -10.37
C GLU A 214 14.57 -7.77 -8.91
N LEU A 215 15.40 -8.74 -8.54
CA LEU A 215 16.23 -8.62 -7.36
C LEU A 215 17.30 -7.60 -7.71
N ASP A 216 17.33 -6.49 -7.00
CA ASP A 216 18.46 -5.57 -7.05
C ASP A 216 19.78 -6.33 -6.92
N LYS A 217 20.82 -5.89 -7.65
CA LYS A 217 22.18 -6.46 -7.58
C LYS A 217 22.74 -6.49 -6.15
N VAL A 218 22.26 -5.60 -5.27
CA VAL A 218 22.57 -5.59 -3.82
C VAL A 218 21.89 -6.76 -3.08
N THR A 219 20.63 -7.05 -3.42
CA THR A 219 19.91 -8.24 -2.96
C THR A 219 20.59 -9.51 -3.47
N PHE A 220 21.21 -9.50 -4.65
CA PHE A 220 21.98 -10.63 -5.18
C PHE A 220 23.27 -10.92 -4.38
N LEU A 221 24.00 -9.89 -3.93
CA LEU A 221 25.14 -10.05 -3.01
C LEU A 221 24.70 -10.53 -1.61
N PHE A 222 23.56 -10.04 -1.12
CA PHE A 222 22.91 -10.56 0.09
C PHE A 222 22.44 -12.02 -0.11
N PHE A 223 22.01 -12.38 -1.33
CA PHE A 223 21.65 -13.75 -1.71
C PHE A 223 22.85 -14.71 -1.65
N TRP A 224 24.06 -14.26 -1.98
CA TRP A 224 25.27 -15.06 -1.78
C TRP A 224 25.45 -15.40 -0.29
N SER A 225 25.25 -14.42 0.61
CA SER A 225 25.25 -14.66 2.06
C SER A 225 24.13 -15.62 2.51
N LEU A 226 22.92 -15.49 1.95
CA LEU A 226 21.77 -16.36 2.20
C LEU A 226 22.01 -17.84 1.86
N PHE A 227 22.78 -18.16 0.80
CA PHE A 227 23.14 -19.54 0.45
C PHE A 227 24.05 -20.25 1.48
N ILE A 228 24.56 -19.53 2.47
CA ILE A 228 25.30 -20.10 3.62
C ILE A 228 24.32 -20.69 4.66
N SER A 229 23.04 -20.33 4.61
CA SER A 229 21.97 -20.80 5.51
C SER A 229 20.87 -21.58 4.76
N ASP A 230 20.31 -22.63 5.36
CA ASP A 230 19.25 -23.49 4.79
C ASP A 230 17.93 -22.71 4.66
N THR A 231 17.82 -21.94 3.58
CA THR A 231 16.71 -21.02 3.31
C THR A 231 15.69 -21.63 2.36
N MET A 232 14.41 -21.44 2.67
CA MET A 232 13.27 -21.91 1.88
C MET A 232 12.48 -20.71 1.35
N ILE A 233 12.36 -20.60 0.03
CA ILE A 233 11.54 -19.58 -0.63
C ILE A 233 10.12 -20.12 -0.80
N ARG A 234 9.11 -19.35 -0.34
CA ARG A 234 7.68 -19.70 -0.38
C ARG A 234 6.85 -18.60 -1.00
N ARG A 235 5.95 -19.00 -1.90
CA ARG A 235 4.89 -18.16 -2.50
C ARG A 235 3.48 -18.72 -2.23
N ASP A 236 3.41 -19.89 -1.61
CA ASP A 236 2.17 -20.56 -1.24
C ASP A 236 1.53 -19.97 0.03
N LEU A 237 2.19 -19.03 0.70
CA LEU A 237 1.73 -18.43 1.95
C LEU A 237 0.83 -17.22 1.70
N ARG A 238 -0.28 -17.15 2.42
CA ARG A 238 -1.22 -16.04 2.46
C ARG A 238 -1.14 -15.34 3.81
N ASP A 239 -1.08 -14.02 3.78
CA ASP A 239 -1.04 -13.19 4.98
C ASP A 239 -2.37 -13.28 5.76
N SER A 240 -2.26 -13.47 7.07
CA SER A 240 -3.41 -13.49 7.96
C SER A 240 -3.80 -12.10 8.45
N GLY A 241 -2.94 -11.08 8.34
CA GLY A 241 -3.13 -9.76 8.95
C GLY A 241 -2.87 -9.72 10.46
N VAL A 242 -2.42 -10.84 11.05
CA VAL A 242 -2.12 -10.98 12.48
C VAL A 242 -0.61 -11.09 12.69
N ALA A 243 -0.08 -10.30 13.61
CA ALA A 243 1.31 -10.37 14.05
C ALA A 243 1.41 -10.30 15.58
N ILE A 244 2.32 -11.07 16.16
CA ILE A 244 2.68 -10.94 17.58
C ILE A 244 3.92 -10.06 17.65
N CYS A 245 3.82 -8.94 18.34
CA CYS A 245 4.81 -7.88 18.36
C CYS A 245 5.30 -7.63 19.78
N SER A 246 6.58 -7.29 19.90
CA SER A 246 7.11 -6.71 21.14
C SER A 246 6.95 -5.19 21.14
N GLN A 247 7.10 -4.58 22.32
CA GLN A 247 7.07 -3.13 22.47
C GLN A 247 8.07 -2.40 21.56
N ASN A 248 9.20 -3.04 21.19
CA ASN A 248 10.19 -2.47 20.28
C ASN A 248 9.58 -2.11 18.91
N ILE A 249 8.58 -2.86 18.41
CA ILE A 249 7.91 -2.51 17.14
C ILE A 249 7.14 -1.21 17.26
N SER A 250 6.49 -0.98 18.40
CA SER A 250 5.78 0.28 18.64
C SER A 250 6.75 1.46 18.60
N ALA A 251 7.91 1.31 19.27
CA ALA A 251 8.98 2.31 19.23
C ALA A 251 9.49 2.58 17.81
N GLN A 252 9.62 1.55 16.96
CA GLN A 252 10.02 1.75 15.55
C GLN A 252 9.02 2.58 14.75
N PHE A 253 7.72 2.46 15.02
CA PHE A 253 6.71 3.33 14.40
C PHE A 253 6.80 4.76 14.94
N SER A 254 7.09 4.95 16.22
CA SER A 254 7.25 6.29 16.83
C SER A 254 8.52 7.02 16.39
N ASP A 255 9.63 6.29 16.23
CA ASP A 255 10.92 6.87 15.83
C ASP A 255 10.96 7.22 14.34
N ASN A 256 10.29 6.41 13.49
CA ASN A 256 10.26 6.59 12.04
C ASN A 256 8.85 6.97 11.57
N PHE A 257 8.67 8.26 11.27
CA PHE A 257 7.37 8.81 10.84
C PHE A 257 6.93 8.34 9.45
N ASP A 258 7.87 7.89 8.62
CA ASP A 258 7.60 7.43 7.25
C ASP A 258 6.91 6.06 7.20
N PHE A 259 6.93 5.28 8.29
CA PHE A 259 6.29 3.96 8.31
C PHE A 259 4.78 4.08 8.38
N GLN A 260 4.09 3.63 7.33
CA GLN A 260 2.63 3.72 7.26
C GLN A 260 1.96 2.38 7.49
N PHE A 261 2.56 1.31 6.98
CA PHE A 261 2.04 -0.04 7.09
C PHE A 261 3.02 -0.95 7.82
N ARG A 262 2.50 -2.07 8.33
CA ARG A 262 3.29 -3.14 8.95
C ARG A 262 4.43 -3.62 8.04
N ASP A 263 4.20 -3.61 6.73
CA ASP A 263 5.14 -4.11 5.73
C ASP A 263 6.39 -3.24 5.55
N ASP A 264 6.31 -1.95 5.91
CA ASP A 264 7.43 -1.02 5.81
C ASP A 264 8.44 -1.29 6.92
N VAL A 265 7.93 -1.53 8.13
CA VAL A 265 8.74 -2.00 9.28
C VAL A 265 9.39 -3.35 9.01
N ILE A 266 8.68 -4.28 8.36
CA ILE A 266 9.25 -5.58 8.00
C ILE A 266 10.43 -5.40 7.04
N ARG A 267 10.29 -4.54 6.02
CA ARG A 267 11.35 -4.27 5.05
C ARG A 267 12.56 -3.61 5.69
N GLU A 268 12.34 -2.59 6.51
CA GLU A 268 13.41 -1.88 7.18
C GLU A 268 14.23 -2.79 8.10
N ILE A 269 13.56 -3.60 8.93
CA ILE A 269 14.25 -4.51 9.85
C ILE A 269 15.10 -5.54 9.11
N ILE A 270 14.65 -6.00 7.93
CA ILE A 270 15.40 -6.94 7.10
C ILE A 270 16.59 -6.25 6.43
N LEU A 271 16.41 -5.04 5.90
CA LEU A 271 17.46 -4.29 5.22
C LEU A 271 18.57 -3.83 6.18
N ASN A 272 18.19 -3.36 7.37
CA ASN A 272 19.11 -2.80 8.37
C ASN A 272 19.38 -3.76 9.53
N GLU A 273 19.40 -5.07 9.26
CA GLU A 273 19.61 -6.10 10.29
C GLU A 273 20.95 -5.91 11.03
N GLU A 274 22.01 -5.50 10.34
CA GLU A 274 23.35 -5.30 10.94
C GLU A 274 23.37 -4.19 12.01
N ILE A 275 22.52 -3.18 11.84
CA ILE A 275 22.48 -1.99 12.70
C ILE A 275 21.48 -2.20 13.83
N LEU A 276 20.25 -2.59 13.49
CA LEU A 276 19.16 -2.74 14.45
C LEU A 276 19.28 -4.03 15.26
N GLY A 277 19.86 -5.09 14.67
CA GLY A 277 20.02 -6.39 15.29
C GLY A 277 18.70 -7.06 15.68
N LEU A 278 17.57 -6.63 15.11
CA LEU A 278 16.23 -7.15 15.41
C LEU A 278 15.87 -8.28 14.44
N HIS A 279 15.09 -9.25 14.92
CA HIS A 279 14.73 -10.43 14.15
C HIS A 279 13.22 -10.63 14.08
N ILE A 280 12.76 -11.00 12.88
CA ILE A 280 11.36 -11.33 12.56
C ILE A 280 11.27 -12.82 12.25
N HIS A 281 10.28 -13.49 12.81
CA HIS A 281 9.99 -14.89 12.53
C HIS A 281 8.66 -15.05 11.81
N VAL A 282 8.51 -16.12 11.04
CA VAL A 282 7.25 -16.51 10.39
C VAL A 282 6.76 -17.80 11.01
N ASP A 283 5.51 -17.81 11.47
CA ASP A 283 4.82 -19.00 11.92
C ASP A 283 3.70 -19.34 10.94
N VAL A 284 3.67 -20.59 10.46
CA VAL A 284 2.73 -21.06 9.45
C VAL A 284 1.70 -21.94 10.12
N LEU A 285 0.45 -21.50 10.08
CA LEU A 285 -0.66 -22.25 10.65
C LEU A 285 -0.89 -23.58 9.89
N PRO A 286 -1.35 -24.64 10.59
CA PRO A 286 -1.68 -25.91 9.96
C PRO A 286 -2.75 -25.80 8.87
N ASP A 287 -2.73 -26.69 7.88
CA ASP A 287 -3.67 -26.71 6.75
C ASP A 287 -5.16 -26.85 7.17
N SER A 288 -5.44 -27.30 8.40
CA SER A 288 -6.79 -27.37 8.97
C SER A 288 -7.34 -26.03 9.49
N VAL A 289 -6.46 -25.04 9.67
CA VAL A 289 -6.77 -23.73 10.25
C VAL A 289 -6.93 -22.72 9.12
N ALA A 290 -8.08 -22.05 9.09
CA ALA A 290 -8.36 -20.99 8.15
C ALA A 290 -8.13 -19.65 8.84
N ALA A 291 -7.14 -18.89 8.34
CA ALA A 291 -6.94 -17.50 8.71
C ALA A 291 -6.52 -16.67 7.50
N PHE A 292 -7.15 -15.51 7.32
CA PHE A 292 -6.83 -14.58 6.23
C PHE A 292 -7.36 -13.19 6.57
N THR A 293 -6.70 -12.17 6.03
CA THR A 293 -7.19 -10.79 6.03
C THR A 293 -7.80 -10.44 4.69
N VAL A 294 -8.89 -9.69 4.71
CA VAL A 294 -9.45 -9.08 3.50
C VAL A 294 -8.61 -7.89 3.09
N ARG A 295 -8.31 -7.74 1.79
CA ARG A 295 -7.57 -6.61 1.22
C ARG A 295 -8.31 -5.89 0.10
N ASP A 296 -9.33 -6.53 -0.47
CA ASP A 296 -10.04 -6.13 -1.68
C ASP A 296 -11.46 -6.71 -1.69
N TYR A 297 -12.28 -6.33 -2.68
CA TYR A 297 -13.64 -6.84 -2.83
C TYR A 297 -13.66 -8.33 -3.13
N GLU A 298 -12.68 -8.84 -3.89
CA GLU A 298 -12.52 -10.28 -4.08
C GLU A 298 -12.34 -11.01 -2.74
N GLY A 299 -11.50 -10.46 -1.85
CA GLY A 299 -11.34 -10.91 -0.47
C GLY A 299 -12.64 -10.89 0.33
N LEU A 300 -13.46 -9.84 0.21
CA LEU A 300 -14.78 -9.76 0.88
C LEU A 300 -15.73 -10.86 0.40
N ILE A 301 -15.88 -11.03 -0.92
CA ILE A 301 -16.74 -12.07 -1.49
C ILE A 301 -16.24 -13.47 -1.13
N ARG A 302 -14.93 -13.67 -1.15
CA ARG A 302 -14.31 -14.91 -0.69
C ARG A 302 -14.56 -15.15 0.79
N ALA A 303 -14.45 -14.13 1.64
CA ALA A 303 -14.73 -14.23 3.06
C ALA A 303 -16.16 -14.67 3.30
N ASN A 304 -17.11 -14.00 2.65
CA ASN A 304 -18.52 -14.35 2.69
C ASN A 304 -18.74 -15.83 2.29
N CYS A 305 -18.13 -16.28 1.19
CA CYS A 305 -18.26 -17.67 0.76
C CYS A 305 -17.70 -18.67 1.78
N LEU A 306 -16.53 -18.38 2.38
CA LEU A 306 -15.90 -19.25 3.39
C LEU A 306 -16.73 -19.32 4.68
N ILE A 307 -17.34 -18.20 5.10
CA ILE A 307 -18.27 -18.15 6.24
C ILE A 307 -19.51 -19.00 5.94
N LEU A 308 -20.16 -18.77 4.79
CA LEU A 308 -21.37 -19.49 4.40
C LEU A 308 -21.15 -21.00 4.27
N GLN A 309 -19.99 -21.39 3.73
CA GLN A 309 -19.56 -22.79 3.58
C GLN A 309 -19.01 -23.42 4.86
N ARG A 310 -18.92 -22.67 5.96
CA ARG A 310 -18.47 -23.11 7.29
C ARG A 310 -16.99 -23.47 7.44
N TRP A 311 -16.13 -23.00 6.53
CA TRP A 311 -14.67 -23.17 6.67
C TRP A 311 -14.10 -22.45 7.89
N LEU A 312 -14.74 -21.36 8.32
CA LEU A 312 -14.34 -20.56 9.48
C LEU A 312 -15.02 -20.97 10.79
N THR A 313 -15.57 -22.19 10.88
CA THR A 313 -16.16 -22.71 12.14
C THR A 313 -15.16 -22.53 13.29
N PRO A 314 -15.53 -21.88 14.41
CA PRO A 314 -16.89 -21.60 14.91
C PRO A 314 -17.51 -20.24 14.53
N LEU A 315 -16.82 -19.39 13.76
CA LEU A 315 -17.26 -18.05 13.32
C LEU A 315 -18.34 -18.15 12.24
N LEU A 316 -19.59 -18.34 12.65
CA LEU A 316 -20.73 -18.51 11.74
C LEU A 316 -21.83 -17.48 12.03
N PRO A 317 -22.69 -17.16 11.04
CA PRO A 317 -23.88 -16.36 11.26
C PRO A 317 -24.75 -17.00 12.35
N GLY A 318 -25.07 -16.25 13.40
CA GLY A 318 -25.81 -16.73 14.59
C GLY A 318 -24.94 -17.22 15.75
N ARG A 319 -23.61 -17.26 15.58
CA ARG A 319 -22.65 -17.42 16.68
C ARG A 319 -21.74 -16.20 16.85
N ALA A 320 -21.47 -15.49 15.76
CA ALA A 320 -20.75 -14.24 15.77
C ALA A 320 -21.72 -13.06 15.97
N GLY A 321 -21.37 -12.13 16.86
CA GLY A 321 -22.18 -10.97 17.22
C GLY A 321 -23.12 -11.21 18.41
N LEU A 322 -23.31 -10.18 19.24
CA LEU A 322 -24.16 -10.21 20.43
C LEU A 322 -25.62 -9.82 20.14
N GLU A 323 -25.85 -8.98 19.12
CA GLU A 323 -27.19 -8.52 18.68
C GLU A 323 -27.60 -9.04 17.29
N GLY A 324 -26.71 -9.74 16.59
CA GLY A 324 -26.89 -10.06 15.18
C GLY A 324 -27.77 -11.28 14.92
N GLY A 325 -29.09 -11.16 15.13
CA GLY A 325 -30.15 -12.02 14.59
C GLY A 325 -30.10 -13.49 15.04
N HIS A 326 -31.21 -14.01 15.57
CA HIS A 326 -31.31 -15.45 15.77
C HIS A 326 -31.39 -16.14 14.41
N PHE A 327 -30.25 -16.66 13.94
CA PHE A 327 -30.22 -17.40 12.69
C PHE A 327 -30.63 -18.85 12.93
N ILE A 328 -31.71 -19.27 12.27
CA ILE A 328 -32.03 -20.70 12.15
C ILE A 328 -31.29 -21.24 10.94
N THR A 329 -30.48 -22.29 11.17
CA THR A 329 -29.74 -22.93 10.10
C THR A 329 -30.44 -24.19 9.62
N THR A 330 -30.63 -24.33 8.31
CA THR A 330 -31.23 -25.50 7.67
C THR A 330 -30.19 -26.28 6.85
N ARG A 331 -30.64 -27.32 6.13
CA ARG A 331 -29.77 -28.11 5.23
C ARG A 331 -29.23 -27.23 4.10
N SER A 332 -28.14 -27.67 3.48
CA SER A 332 -27.47 -26.92 2.39
C SER A 332 -26.87 -25.57 2.82
N ASN A 333 -26.56 -25.40 4.12
CA ASN A 333 -25.99 -24.18 4.70
C ASN A 333 -26.83 -22.92 4.39
N GLN A 334 -28.14 -23.02 4.56
CA GLN A 334 -29.03 -21.88 4.48
C GLN A 334 -29.29 -21.33 5.89
N TYR A 335 -29.19 -20.02 6.05
CA TYR A 335 -29.35 -19.30 7.32
C TYR A 335 -30.52 -18.33 7.18
N PHE A 336 -31.47 -18.38 8.11
CA PHE A 336 -32.63 -17.51 8.12
C PHE A 336 -32.61 -16.65 9.38
N GLY A 337 -32.53 -15.32 9.23
CA GLY A 337 -32.66 -14.38 10.33
C GLY A 337 -34.09 -14.38 10.87
N VAL A 338 -34.22 -14.44 12.20
CA VAL A 338 -35.51 -14.46 12.89
C VAL A 338 -35.51 -13.39 13.99
N ASP A 339 -36.64 -12.71 14.14
CA ASP A 339 -36.90 -11.76 15.22
C ASP A 339 -36.99 -12.48 16.58
N GLU A 340 -36.59 -11.81 17.66
CA GLU A 340 -36.57 -12.39 19.01
C GLU A 340 -37.94 -12.86 19.51
N GLU A 341 -39.01 -12.23 19.04
CA GLU A 341 -40.40 -12.52 19.42
C GLU A 341 -40.99 -13.74 18.68
N ASP A 342 -40.41 -14.11 17.54
CA ASP A 342 -40.96 -15.10 16.60
C ASP A 342 -40.24 -16.46 16.67
N ARG A 343 -39.85 -16.88 17.88
CA ARG A 343 -39.15 -18.17 18.16
C ARG A 343 -39.96 -19.43 17.85
N ASN A 344 -41.20 -19.31 17.38
CA ASN A 344 -42.07 -20.45 17.11
C ASN A 344 -41.67 -21.15 15.79
N VAL A 345 -41.22 -22.41 15.94
CA VAL A 345 -40.78 -23.33 14.88
C VAL A 345 -41.84 -23.52 13.77
N GLU A 346 -43.12 -23.24 14.04
CA GLU A 346 -44.20 -23.29 13.05
C GLU A 346 -44.06 -22.25 11.93
N ASN A 347 -43.38 -21.13 12.17
CA ASN A 347 -43.09 -20.13 11.13
C ASN A 347 -42.03 -20.61 10.13
N LEU A 348 -41.24 -21.65 10.45
CA LEU A 348 -40.25 -22.21 9.51
C LEU A 348 -40.92 -22.72 8.22
N ALA A 349 -42.16 -23.23 8.31
CA ALA A 349 -42.96 -23.63 7.15
C ALA A 349 -43.33 -22.44 6.24
N ARG A 350 -43.56 -21.24 6.81
CA ARG A 350 -43.82 -20.00 6.07
C ARG A 350 -42.55 -19.45 5.41
N PHE A 351 -41.41 -19.58 6.07
CA PHE A 351 -40.10 -19.20 5.51
C PHE A 351 -39.59 -20.20 4.46
N THR A 352 -40.02 -21.46 4.50
CA THR A 352 -39.60 -22.50 3.55
C THR A 352 -40.51 -22.60 2.33
N CYS A 353 -41.83 -22.38 2.42
CA CYS A 353 -42.76 -22.68 1.32
C CYS A 353 -42.59 -21.83 0.05
N ASN A 354 -42.02 -20.62 0.13
CA ASN A 354 -41.72 -19.77 -1.04
C ASN A 354 -40.23 -19.76 -1.44
N ASN A 355 -39.35 -20.34 -0.62
CA ASN A 355 -37.89 -20.19 -0.75
C ASN A 355 -37.16 -21.48 -1.20
N PHE A 356 -37.91 -22.55 -1.55
CA PHE A 356 -37.35 -23.84 -1.97
C PHE A 356 -36.49 -23.82 -3.25
N ASN A 357 -36.50 -22.73 -4.01
CA ASN A 357 -35.63 -22.55 -5.18
C ASN A 357 -34.26 -21.91 -4.86
N ALA A 358 -34.00 -21.55 -3.59
CA ALA A 358 -32.68 -21.09 -3.19
C ALA A 358 -31.68 -22.24 -3.20
N GLY A 359 -30.54 -22.01 -3.86
CA GLY A 359 -29.40 -22.90 -3.88
C GLY A 359 -28.68 -22.98 -2.52
N PRO A 360 -27.55 -23.70 -2.46
CA PRO A 360 -26.77 -23.87 -1.24
C PRO A 360 -26.03 -22.58 -0.84
N ASN A 361 -25.68 -22.51 0.46
CA ASN A 361 -24.85 -21.47 1.07
C ASN A 361 -25.48 -20.06 0.93
N VAL A 362 -26.63 -19.83 1.54
CA VAL A 362 -27.35 -18.54 1.44
C VAL A 362 -27.74 -18.04 2.82
N VAL A 363 -27.57 -16.74 3.06
CA VAL A 363 -28.13 -16.06 4.24
C VAL A 363 -29.31 -15.22 3.79
N PHE A 364 -30.42 -15.37 4.50
CA PHE A 364 -31.61 -14.53 4.39
C PHE A 364 -31.70 -13.65 5.63
N GLY A 365 -31.62 -12.34 5.44
CA GLY A 365 -31.95 -11.37 6.49
C GLY A 365 -33.44 -11.40 6.85
N MET A 366 -33.80 -10.60 7.85
CA MET A 366 -35.18 -10.51 8.33
C MET A 366 -36.05 -9.79 7.30
N GLY A 367 -37.29 -10.24 7.11
CA GLY A 367 -38.24 -9.58 6.20
C GLY A 367 -37.97 -9.73 4.70
N CYS A 368 -37.08 -10.65 4.28
CA CYS A 368 -36.80 -10.88 2.86
C CYS A 368 -38.01 -11.45 2.10
N LYS A 369 -38.23 -10.99 0.86
CA LYS A 369 -39.26 -11.51 -0.06
C LYS A 369 -38.62 -12.01 -1.34
N ILE A 370 -38.94 -13.23 -1.73
CA ILE A 370 -38.33 -13.89 -2.89
C ILE A 370 -39.43 -14.30 -3.87
N GLY A 371 -39.30 -13.84 -5.11
CA GLY A 371 -40.19 -14.17 -6.21
C GLY A 371 -40.04 -15.61 -6.68
N ALA A 372 -41.11 -16.14 -7.28
CA ALA A 372 -41.11 -17.48 -7.86
C ALA A 372 -40.03 -17.63 -8.94
N GLY A 373 -39.35 -18.79 -8.96
CA GLY A 373 -38.31 -19.09 -9.96
C GLY A 373 -36.96 -18.42 -9.73
N ALA A 374 -36.79 -17.60 -8.68
CA ALA A 374 -35.50 -16.99 -8.37
C ALA A 374 -34.45 -18.04 -7.95
N THR A 375 -33.22 -17.89 -8.44
CA THR A 375 -32.09 -18.79 -8.13
C THR A 375 -30.99 -18.02 -7.41
N ILE A 376 -30.77 -18.36 -6.13
CA ILE A 376 -29.81 -17.66 -5.26
C ILE A 376 -28.77 -18.66 -4.76
N LYS A 377 -27.47 -18.38 -4.89
CA LYS A 377 -26.40 -19.31 -4.48
C LYS A 377 -25.16 -18.59 -3.98
N ASN A 378 -24.56 -19.06 -2.88
CA ASN A 378 -23.35 -18.46 -2.28
C ASN A 378 -23.50 -16.95 -2.03
N THR A 379 -24.71 -16.51 -1.66
CA THR A 379 -25.05 -15.09 -1.57
C THR A 379 -25.53 -14.77 -0.16
N ALA A 380 -25.12 -13.61 0.36
CA ALA A 380 -25.67 -13.06 1.60
C ALA A 380 -26.67 -11.96 1.27
N LEU A 381 -27.90 -12.11 1.75
CA LEU A 381 -28.96 -11.11 1.64
C LEU A 381 -29.14 -10.42 2.99
N GLY A 382 -29.07 -9.10 2.98
CA GLY A 382 -29.39 -8.24 4.11
C GLY A 382 -30.87 -8.25 4.48
N ASN A 383 -31.23 -7.40 5.43
CA ASN A 383 -32.61 -7.29 5.93
C ASN A 383 -33.50 -6.55 4.92
N ASN A 384 -34.78 -6.92 4.86
CA ASN A 384 -35.81 -6.32 4.01
C ASN A 384 -35.48 -6.30 2.51
N VAL A 385 -34.71 -7.29 2.04
CA VAL A 385 -34.38 -7.44 0.61
C VAL A 385 -35.55 -8.06 -0.16
N GLU A 386 -35.89 -7.48 -1.32
CA GLU A 386 -36.92 -7.98 -2.22
C GLU A 386 -36.30 -8.44 -3.54
N ILE A 387 -36.55 -9.70 -3.94
CA ILE A 387 -36.04 -10.29 -5.19
C ILE A 387 -37.23 -10.65 -6.08
N GLY A 388 -37.23 -10.19 -7.32
CA GLY A 388 -38.24 -10.45 -8.32
C GLY A 388 -38.23 -11.89 -8.86
N GLU A 389 -39.25 -12.22 -9.64
CA GLU A 389 -39.43 -13.52 -10.27
C GLU A 389 -38.34 -13.80 -11.33
N ASN A 390 -37.95 -15.07 -11.46
CA ASN A 390 -36.94 -15.56 -12.41
C ASN A 390 -35.57 -14.85 -12.35
N THR A 391 -35.23 -14.23 -11.22
CA THR A 391 -33.97 -13.52 -11.03
C THR A 391 -32.87 -14.46 -10.54
N THR A 392 -31.64 -14.26 -11.01
CA THR A 392 -30.46 -15.06 -10.64
C THR A 392 -29.44 -14.21 -9.89
N VAL A 393 -29.06 -14.64 -8.67
CA VAL A 393 -28.10 -13.94 -7.82
C VAL A 393 -27.06 -14.91 -7.27
N VAL A 394 -25.84 -14.86 -7.79
CA VAL A 394 -24.78 -15.84 -7.48
C VAL A 394 -23.50 -15.18 -6.99
N ASN A 395 -22.93 -15.68 -5.89
CA ASN A 395 -21.69 -15.17 -5.29
C ASN A 395 -21.73 -13.66 -4.97
N CYS A 396 -22.86 -13.15 -4.45
CA CYS A 396 -23.02 -11.71 -4.18
C CYS A 396 -23.12 -11.41 -2.68
N ILE A 397 -22.83 -10.17 -2.31
CA ILE A 397 -23.21 -9.60 -1.01
C ILE A 397 -24.23 -8.51 -1.32
N VAL A 398 -25.42 -8.60 -0.72
CA VAL A 398 -26.53 -7.67 -0.93
C VAL A 398 -26.88 -7.01 0.39
N GLY A 399 -26.77 -5.69 0.43
CA GLY A 399 -27.07 -4.85 1.60
C GLY A 399 -28.56 -4.74 1.92
N ASP A 400 -28.85 -4.09 3.04
CA ASP A 400 -30.20 -3.97 3.60
C ASP A 400 -31.09 -3.08 2.73
N GLY A 401 -32.38 -3.43 2.63
CA GLY A 401 -33.41 -2.66 1.91
C GLY A 401 -33.29 -2.67 0.38
N THR A 402 -32.40 -3.49 -0.18
CA THR A 402 -32.18 -3.59 -1.63
C THR A 402 -33.34 -4.30 -2.34
N LYS A 403 -33.74 -3.75 -3.50
CA LYS A 403 -34.81 -4.27 -4.34
C LYS A 403 -34.27 -4.69 -5.70
N ILE A 404 -34.47 -5.94 -6.07
CA ILE A 404 -34.04 -6.50 -7.34
C ILE A 404 -35.28 -6.90 -8.14
N GLY A 405 -35.43 -6.33 -9.34
CA GLY A 405 -36.54 -6.58 -10.25
C GLY A 405 -36.60 -8.00 -10.80
N ARG A 406 -37.53 -8.22 -11.73
CA ARG A 406 -37.77 -9.50 -12.41
C ARG A 406 -36.74 -9.74 -13.52
N ASN A 407 -36.47 -11.01 -13.80
CA ASN A 407 -35.52 -11.45 -14.84
C ASN A 407 -34.12 -10.82 -14.74
N ALA A 408 -33.70 -10.40 -13.55
CA ALA A 408 -32.38 -9.81 -13.37
C ALA A 408 -31.32 -10.90 -13.23
N ALA A 409 -30.10 -10.61 -13.68
CA ALA A 409 -28.97 -11.52 -13.56
C ALA A 409 -27.77 -10.80 -12.93
N ILE A 410 -27.34 -11.29 -11.77
CA ILE A 410 -26.27 -10.68 -10.98
C ILE A 410 -25.31 -11.78 -10.55
N SER A 411 -24.03 -11.57 -10.82
CA SER A 411 -23.00 -12.53 -10.46
C SER A 411 -21.77 -11.83 -9.90
N ASN A 412 -21.19 -12.39 -8.83
CA ASN A 412 -19.90 -11.98 -8.28
C ASN A 412 -19.74 -10.46 -8.08
N SER A 413 -20.72 -9.83 -7.43
CA SER A 413 -20.79 -8.38 -7.25
C SER A 413 -21.13 -8.00 -5.81
N PHE A 414 -20.71 -6.81 -5.40
CA PHE A 414 -21.06 -6.21 -4.11
C PHE A 414 -22.16 -5.17 -4.33
N ILE A 415 -23.27 -5.32 -3.61
CA ILE A 415 -24.43 -4.43 -3.69
C ILE A 415 -24.66 -3.87 -2.30
N ASP A 416 -24.53 -2.56 -2.15
CA ASP A 416 -24.67 -1.89 -0.86
C ASP A 416 -26.16 -1.65 -0.49
N GLU A 417 -26.40 -0.88 0.56
CA GLU A 417 -27.72 -0.62 1.13
C GLU A 417 -28.63 0.23 0.23
N CYS A 418 -29.94 -0.07 0.27
CA CYS A 418 -31.00 0.66 -0.42
C CYS A 418 -30.83 0.77 -1.94
N VAL A 419 -30.16 -0.19 -2.58
CA VAL A 419 -30.01 -0.22 -4.04
C VAL A 419 -31.30 -0.70 -4.70
N CYS A 420 -31.70 -0.06 -5.80
CA CYS A 420 -32.85 -0.48 -6.60
C CYS A 420 -32.39 -0.92 -7.99
N ILE A 421 -32.58 -2.19 -8.33
CA ILE A 421 -32.27 -2.77 -9.63
C ILE A 421 -33.60 -3.06 -10.34
N GLY A 422 -33.81 -2.43 -11.49
CA GLY A 422 -35.03 -2.59 -12.29
C GLY A 422 -35.17 -3.99 -12.93
N ASP A 423 -36.29 -4.16 -13.65
CA ASP A 423 -36.58 -5.40 -14.38
C ASP A 423 -35.65 -5.57 -15.60
N ASP A 424 -35.38 -6.82 -15.98
CA ASP A 424 -34.56 -7.19 -17.15
C ASP A 424 -33.14 -6.58 -17.14
N VAL A 425 -32.55 -6.40 -15.94
CA VAL A 425 -31.19 -5.86 -15.77
C VAL A 425 -30.14 -6.97 -15.68
N ILE A 426 -29.02 -6.78 -16.38
CA ILE A 426 -27.85 -7.68 -16.29
C ILE A 426 -26.68 -6.94 -15.68
N VAL A 427 -26.24 -7.40 -14.50
CA VAL A 427 -25.02 -6.93 -13.85
C VAL A 427 -23.94 -7.97 -14.08
N TYR A 428 -22.97 -7.63 -14.93
CA TYR A 428 -21.83 -8.50 -15.20
C TYR A 428 -20.95 -8.69 -13.94
N PRO A 429 -20.04 -9.69 -13.93
CA PRO A 429 -19.19 -9.95 -12.77
C PRO A 429 -18.34 -8.76 -12.31
N ARG A 430 -18.06 -8.74 -11.00
CA ARG A 430 -17.09 -7.85 -10.34
C ARG A 430 -17.55 -6.39 -10.26
N CYS A 431 -18.85 -6.14 -10.18
CA CYS A 431 -19.37 -4.78 -10.02
C CYS A 431 -19.53 -4.40 -8.54
N VAL A 432 -19.38 -3.11 -8.25
CA VAL A 432 -19.67 -2.53 -6.94
C VAL A 432 -20.76 -1.47 -7.12
N LEU A 433 -21.91 -1.68 -6.48
CA LEU A 433 -23.02 -0.72 -6.47
C LEU A 433 -23.08 -0.09 -5.09
N ALA A 434 -22.78 1.20 -5.00
CA ALA A 434 -22.81 1.96 -3.76
C ALA A 434 -24.25 2.22 -3.27
N LYS A 435 -24.36 2.86 -2.10
CA LYS A 435 -25.65 3.13 -1.44
C LYS A 435 -26.60 3.90 -2.35
N ARG A 436 -27.89 3.56 -2.28
CA ARG A 436 -28.99 4.30 -2.94
C ARG A 436 -28.87 4.42 -4.47
N VAL A 437 -28.06 3.60 -5.11
CA VAL A 437 -27.97 3.54 -6.58
C VAL A 437 -29.27 2.94 -7.14
N CYS A 438 -29.81 3.57 -8.18
CA CYS A 438 -31.01 3.13 -8.87
C CYS A 438 -30.71 2.83 -10.34
N ILE A 439 -30.73 1.54 -10.69
CA ILE A 439 -30.51 1.08 -12.06
C ILE A 439 -31.88 0.89 -12.71
N PRO A 440 -32.22 1.67 -13.76
CA PRO A 440 -33.50 1.53 -14.44
C PRO A 440 -33.56 0.22 -15.24
N ALA A 441 -34.78 -0.18 -15.58
CA ALA A 441 -35.07 -1.43 -16.28
C ALA A 441 -34.36 -1.53 -17.64
N ALA A 442 -34.12 -2.77 -18.09
CA ALA A 442 -33.53 -3.13 -19.39
C ALA A 442 -32.12 -2.57 -19.67
N LYS A 443 -31.34 -2.26 -18.62
CA LYS A 443 -29.94 -1.85 -18.73
C LYS A 443 -28.96 -2.97 -18.40
N SER A 444 -27.73 -2.85 -18.91
CA SER A 444 -26.63 -3.74 -18.57
C SER A 444 -25.45 -2.94 -18.02
N ILE A 445 -24.81 -3.47 -16.96
CA ILE A 445 -23.65 -2.85 -16.32
C ILE A 445 -22.43 -3.71 -16.63
N ALA A 446 -21.41 -3.10 -17.24
CA ALA A 446 -20.17 -3.76 -17.63
C ALA A 446 -19.42 -4.37 -16.42
N SER A 447 -18.57 -5.37 -16.68
CA SER A 447 -17.76 -5.98 -15.63
C SER A 447 -16.80 -4.96 -15.02
N GLU A 448 -16.51 -5.09 -13.72
CA GLU A 448 -15.58 -4.20 -12.99
C GLU A 448 -16.01 -2.73 -12.88
N SER A 449 -17.26 -2.42 -13.21
CA SER A 449 -17.83 -1.09 -13.01
C SER A 449 -18.15 -0.82 -11.53
N VAL A 450 -17.80 0.38 -11.08
CA VAL A 450 -18.19 0.92 -9.77
C VAL A 450 -19.17 2.05 -10.00
N VAL A 451 -20.41 1.88 -9.52
CA VAL A 451 -21.49 2.86 -9.72
C VAL A 451 -21.85 3.47 -8.36
N CYS A 452 -21.80 4.80 -8.31
CA CYS A 452 -22.13 5.60 -7.14
C CYS A 452 -23.31 6.54 -7.42
N SER A 453 -24.07 6.89 -6.37
CA SER A 453 -25.17 7.86 -6.47
C SER A 453 -24.67 9.30 -6.57
N GLU A 454 -23.53 9.58 -5.95
CA GLU A 454 -22.91 10.90 -5.84
C GLU A 454 -21.58 10.94 -6.61
N ALA A 455 -21.15 12.16 -6.96
CA ALA A 455 -19.82 12.37 -7.54
C ALA A 455 -18.76 12.26 -6.44
N CYS A 456 -17.51 12.03 -6.84
CA CYS A 456 -16.38 12.06 -5.92
C CYS A 456 -16.30 13.43 -5.21
N ALA A 457 -15.85 13.45 -3.95
CA ALA A 457 -15.58 14.70 -3.24
C ALA A 457 -14.47 15.49 -3.95
N GLU A 458 -14.50 16.83 -3.83
CA GLU A 458 -13.51 17.72 -4.46
C GLU A 458 -12.06 17.35 -4.05
N ASP A 459 -11.87 16.92 -2.80
CA ASP A 459 -10.57 16.50 -2.26
C ASP A 459 -10.06 15.15 -2.82
N GLU A 460 -10.88 14.42 -3.57
CA GLU A 460 -10.54 13.09 -4.13
C GLU A 460 -10.49 13.07 -5.66
N GLU A 461 -10.64 14.21 -6.34
CA GLU A 461 -10.59 14.29 -7.81
C GLU A 461 -9.24 13.88 -8.41
N ASP A 462 -8.15 14.10 -7.67
CA ASP A 462 -6.80 13.65 -8.06
C ASP A 462 -6.65 12.12 -8.02
N ILE A 463 -7.54 11.43 -7.29
CA ILE A 463 -7.50 9.99 -7.06
C ILE A 463 -8.50 9.26 -7.96
N PHE A 464 -9.71 9.83 -8.09
CA PHE A 464 -10.83 9.22 -8.77
C PHE A 464 -11.33 10.08 -9.93
N SER A 465 -11.36 9.48 -11.11
CA SER A 465 -12.11 10.00 -12.25
C SER A 465 -13.59 9.59 -12.14
N CYS A 466 -14.48 10.57 -12.32
CA CYS A 466 -15.92 10.38 -12.21
C CYS A 466 -16.59 10.66 -13.56
N THR A 467 -17.23 9.63 -14.14
CA THR A 467 -17.98 9.77 -15.39
C THR A 467 -19.48 9.70 -15.12
N LYS A 468 -20.21 10.77 -15.48
CA LYS A 468 -21.67 10.77 -15.37
C LYS A 468 -22.27 9.83 -16.41
N THR A 469 -23.04 8.86 -15.96
CA THR A 469 -23.77 7.90 -16.80
C THR A 469 -25.26 7.97 -16.52
N ASP A 470 -26.05 7.30 -17.36
CA ASP A 470 -27.51 7.24 -17.20
C ASP A 470 -27.97 6.42 -15.97
N VAL A 471 -27.04 5.84 -15.20
CA VAL A 471 -27.31 5.01 -14.02
C VAL A 471 -26.70 5.60 -12.73
N GLY A 472 -26.08 6.78 -12.82
CA GLY A 472 -25.36 7.43 -11.73
C GLY A 472 -23.98 7.90 -12.16
N PHE A 473 -23.04 7.90 -11.22
CA PHE A 473 -21.64 8.25 -11.47
C PHE A 473 -20.78 6.98 -11.47
N GLU A 474 -20.06 6.74 -12.56
CA GLU A 474 -19.09 5.65 -12.62
C GLU A 474 -17.74 6.16 -12.12
N TRP A 475 -17.22 5.53 -11.07
CA TRP A 475 -15.94 5.88 -10.45
C TRP A 475 -14.83 4.96 -10.98
N LYS A 476 -13.72 5.56 -11.40
CA LYS A 476 -12.51 4.85 -11.84
C LYS A 476 -11.29 5.53 -11.25
N PHE A 477 -10.28 4.75 -10.84
CA PHE A 477 -9.00 5.35 -10.46
C PHE A 477 -8.38 6.07 -11.66
N VAL A 478 -7.84 7.28 -11.44
CA VAL A 478 -7.11 8.04 -12.47
C VAL A 478 -5.93 7.23 -13.02
N ASP A 479 -5.33 6.40 -12.16
CA ASP A 479 -4.19 5.53 -12.46
C ASP A 479 -4.53 4.29 -13.30
N GLY A 480 -5.81 4.07 -13.59
CA GLY A 480 -6.29 2.83 -14.22
C GLY A 480 -6.23 1.60 -13.31
N ALA A 481 -6.02 1.77 -12.00
CA ALA A 481 -6.09 0.67 -11.04
C ALA A 481 -7.53 0.12 -10.93
N SER A 482 -7.66 -1.17 -10.61
CA SER A 482 -8.96 -1.81 -10.39
C SER A 482 -9.46 -1.53 -8.97
N PHE A 483 -10.75 -1.25 -8.80
CA PHE A 483 -11.38 -1.26 -7.49
C PHE A 483 -11.51 -2.67 -6.94
N TRP A 484 -11.83 -3.65 -7.80
CA TRP A 484 -12.16 -5.02 -7.40
C TRP A 484 -10.98 -5.77 -6.79
N ARG A 485 -9.77 -5.52 -7.30
CA ARG A 485 -8.53 -6.17 -6.90
C ARG A 485 -7.50 -5.17 -6.41
N ALA A 486 -6.73 -5.57 -5.40
CA ALA A 486 -5.54 -4.83 -5.02
C ALA A 486 -4.52 -4.82 -6.19
N SER A 487 -3.99 -3.64 -6.53
CA SER A 487 -2.83 -3.50 -7.42
C SER A 487 -1.61 -3.06 -6.61
N SER A 488 -0.46 -3.69 -6.89
CA SER A 488 0.80 -3.45 -6.15
C SER A 488 1.35 -2.04 -6.35
N LYS A 489 1.00 -1.33 -7.44
CA LYS A 489 1.49 0.03 -7.77
C LYS A 489 1.21 1.08 -6.69
N ARG A 490 0.20 0.86 -5.83
CA ARG A 490 -0.15 1.79 -4.76
C ARG A 490 0.69 1.63 -3.48
N ARG A 491 1.43 0.52 -3.35
CA ARG A 491 2.44 0.38 -2.28
C ARG A 491 3.71 1.18 -2.57
N GLU A 492 3.99 1.46 -3.84
CA GLU A 492 5.15 2.26 -4.27
C GLU A 492 4.85 3.77 -4.22
N ARG A 493 3.59 4.22 -4.35
CA ARG A 493 3.30 5.67 -4.35
C ARG A 493 3.29 6.37 -3.00
N TYR A 494 3.22 5.60 -1.92
CA TYR A 494 3.43 6.16 -0.57
C TYR A 494 4.91 6.12 -0.14
N ASP A 495 5.79 5.64 -1.04
CA ASP A 495 7.25 5.58 -0.89
C ASP A 495 7.93 6.94 -1.17
N SER A 496 7.18 8.03 -1.29
CA SER A 496 7.70 9.37 -1.63
C SER A 496 8.12 10.22 -0.43
N SER A 497 8.55 9.60 0.67
CA SER A 497 9.39 10.25 1.68
C SER A 497 10.65 9.47 2.05
N ALA A 498 10.85 8.26 1.51
CA ALA A 498 12.18 7.66 1.48
C ALA A 498 13.01 8.48 0.48
N THR A 499 14.04 9.15 0.99
CA THR A 499 15.00 9.94 0.22
C THR A 499 15.26 9.34 -1.15
N ASN A 500 14.92 10.08 -2.20
CA ASN A 500 15.36 9.86 -3.58
C ASN A 500 16.89 9.69 -3.58
N ARG A 501 17.37 8.45 -3.48
CA ARG A 501 18.66 8.09 -4.05
C ARG A 501 18.38 7.88 -5.52
N GLY A 502 18.59 8.94 -6.29
CA GLY A 502 18.36 9.00 -7.71
C GLY A 502 18.99 7.80 -8.42
N VAL A 503 18.12 6.95 -8.95
CA VAL A 503 18.38 6.16 -10.14
C VAL A 503 17.18 6.45 -11.03
N ASP A 504 17.30 7.54 -11.79
CA ASP A 504 16.30 7.88 -12.81
C ASP A 504 16.45 6.91 -13.97
N SER A 505 15.39 6.16 -14.26
CA SER A 505 15.28 5.34 -15.47
C SER A 505 14.10 5.84 -16.29
N THR A 506 14.30 7.00 -16.93
CA THR A 506 13.47 7.49 -18.02
C THR A 506 13.81 6.70 -19.28
N MET A 507 13.05 5.64 -19.57
CA MET A 507 13.19 4.87 -20.81
C MET A 507 11.96 5.10 -21.69
N GLU A 508 12.07 6.05 -22.62
CA GLU A 508 11.17 6.18 -23.74
C GLU A 508 11.34 4.99 -24.69
N LYS A 509 10.23 4.51 -25.23
CA LYS A 509 10.14 3.36 -26.13
C LYS A 509 10.80 3.67 -27.47
N SER A 510 11.82 2.91 -27.83
CA SER A 510 12.13 2.63 -29.24
C SER A 510 12.75 1.26 -29.43
N ASP A 511 12.30 0.61 -30.50
CA ASP A 511 12.43 -0.79 -30.92
C ASP A 511 13.78 -1.51 -30.73
N GLU A 512 13.64 -2.83 -30.54
CA GLU A 512 14.66 -3.86 -30.30
C GLU A 512 15.76 -3.93 -31.38
N GLU A 513 16.98 -3.50 -31.04
CA GLU A 513 18.23 -4.10 -31.52
C GLU A 513 19.25 -4.08 -30.35
N ASP A 514 19.97 -5.18 -30.14
CA ASP A 514 20.95 -5.39 -29.08
C ASP A 514 21.98 -4.24 -28.96
N VAL A 515 21.76 -3.32 -28.03
CA VAL A 515 22.75 -2.31 -27.63
C VAL A 515 23.24 -2.67 -26.23
N VAL A 516 24.51 -3.07 -26.14
CA VAL A 516 25.28 -3.08 -24.90
C VAL A 516 25.13 -1.68 -24.27
N GLU A 517 24.42 -1.57 -23.15
CA GLU A 517 24.38 -0.35 -22.35
C GLU A 517 25.83 0.05 -22.03
N LYS A 518 26.34 1.07 -22.74
CA LYS A 518 27.56 1.74 -22.31
C LYS A 518 27.22 2.40 -20.99
N GLU A 519 27.82 1.92 -19.90
CA GLU A 519 27.85 2.68 -18.65
C GLU A 519 28.29 4.11 -19.00
N MET A 520 27.38 5.07 -18.85
CA MET A 520 27.70 6.49 -19.06
C MET A 520 28.83 6.86 -18.10
N ASP A 521 29.85 7.54 -18.62
CA ASP A 521 30.98 7.99 -17.81
C ASP A 521 30.49 8.92 -16.70
N ASN A 522 31.17 8.91 -15.55
CA ASN A 522 30.82 9.77 -14.42
C ASN A 522 30.79 11.25 -14.81
N THR A 523 31.63 11.63 -15.77
CA THR A 523 31.69 12.98 -16.37
C THR A 523 30.42 13.34 -17.14
N GLU A 524 29.85 12.40 -17.90
CA GLU A 524 28.63 12.61 -18.68
C GLU A 524 27.40 12.73 -17.78
N LYS A 525 27.30 11.88 -16.75
CA LYS A 525 26.22 11.94 -15.75
C LYS A 525 26.23 13.28 -15.01
N PHE A 526 27.41 13.76 -14.62
CA PHE A 526 27.56 15.07 -14.01
C PHE A 526 27.18 16.20 -14.95
N PHE A 527 27.58 16.12 -16.23
CA PHE A 527 27.24 17.15 -17.20
C PHE A 527 25.72 17.31 -17.36
N GLU A 528 24.97 16.21 -17.50
CA GLU A 528 23.51 16.27 -17.62
C GLU A 528 22.85 16.80 -16.34
N GLU A 529 23.26 16.35 -15.14
CA GLU A 529 22.70 16.84 -13.87
C GLU A 529 22.96 18.34 -13.66
N VAL A 530 24.16 18.82 -14.02
CA VAL A 530 24.51 20.25 -13.96
C VAL A 530 23.68 21.05 -14.97
N LYS A 531 23.52 20.54 -16.20
CA LYS A 531 22.74 21.19 -17.25
C LYS A 531 21.26 21.31 -16.87
N GLU A 532 20.63 20.24 -16.37
CA GLU A 532 19.25 20.28 -15.88
C GLU A 532 19.08 21.29 -14.74
N SER A 533 20.02 21.31 -13.78
CA SER A 533 20.02 22.26 -12.66
C SER A 533 20.11 23.70 -13.15
N MET A 534 20.93 23.96 -14.16
CA MET A 534 21.08 25.29 -14.79
C MET A 534 19.84 25.69 -15.60
N GLU A 535 19.23 24.77 -16.36
CA GLU A 535 18.00 25.02 -17.12
C GLU A 535 16.81 25.36 -16.22
N ARG A 536 16.64 24.62 -15.11
CA ARG A 536 15.61 24.86 -14.10
C ARG A 536 15.69 26.27 -13.50
N ILE A 537 16.91 26.73 -13.20
CA ILE A 537 17.13 28.06 -12.63
C ILE A 537 16.98 29.14 -13.70
N ALA A 538 17.47 28.91 -14.93
CA ALA A 538 17.33 29.84 -16.03
C ALA A 538 15.85 30.09 -16.42
N ALA A 539 15.00 29.06 -16.30
CA ALA A 539 13.56 29.15 -16.57
C ALA A 539 12.73 29.84 -15.48
N SER A 540 13.30 30.06 -14.28
CA SER A 540 12.60 30.67 -13.15
C SER A 540 12.63 32.20 -13.22
N ASP A 541 11.48 32.88 -13.10
CA ASP A 541 11.38 34.36 -13.19
C ASP A 541 11.99 35.09 -11.98
N GLN A 542 12.14 34.43 -10.83
CA GLN A 542 12.70 34.99 -9.59
C GLN A 542 14.23 34.86 -9.55
N ASN A 543 14.89 35.45 -10.53
CA ASN A 543 16.31 35.30 -10.83
C ASN A 543 17.24 36.09 -9.88
N GLY A 544 17.25 35.75 -8.59
CA GLY A 544 18.09 36.37 -7.56
C GLY A 544 19.38 35.61 -7.25
N GLU A 545 20.36 36.34 -6.69
CA GLU A 545 21.60 35.81 -6.10
C GLU A 545 21.43 34.54 -5.21
N PRO A 546 20.39 34.38 -4.36
CA PRO A 546 20.23 33.18 -3.54
C PRO A 546 20.03 31.89 -4.34
N LEU A 547 19.37 31.93 -5.50
CA LEU A 547 19.19 30.74 -6.33
C LEU A 547 20.52 30.29 -6.96
N VAL A 548 21.36 31.25 -7.36
CA VAL A 548 22.71 30.96 -7.88
C VAL A 548 23.60 30.35 -6.79
N ARG A 549 23.43 30.76 -5.52
CA ARG A 549 24.12 30.12 -4.40
C ARG A 549 23.65 28.68 -4.15
N ASN A 550 22.35 28.41 -4.31
CA ASN A 550 21.83 27.05 -4.25
C ASN A 550 22.38 26.19 -5.40
N LEU A 551 22.47 26.75 -6.62
CA LEU A 551 23.11 26.08 -7.75
C LEU A 551 24.57 25.70 -7.45
N ILE A 552 25.33 26.60 -6.82
CA ILE A 552 26.71 26.31 -6.41
C ILE A 552 26.75 25.13 -5.43
N LEU A 553 25.79 25.03 -4.50
CA LEU A 553 25.70 23.89 -3.58
C LEU A 553 25.34 22.60 -4.31
N GLU A 554 24.38 22.65 -5.25
CA GLU A 554 24.00 21.50 -6.09
C GLU A 554 25.21 21.01 -6.90
N ILE A 555 25.89 21.87 -7.66
CA ILE A 555 27.09 21.51 -8.44
C ILE A 555 28.21 20.94 -7.55
N ASN A 556 28.44 21.51 -6.38
CA ASN A 556 29.45 20.99 -5.45
C ASN A 556 29.05 19.62 -4.87
N SER A 557 27.76 19.40 -4.63
CA SER A 557 27.26 18.10 -4.20
C SER A 557 27.42 17.05 -5.31
N SER A 558 27.09 17.37 -6.56
CA SER A 558 27.27 16.49 -7.72
C SER A 558 28.75 16.22 -7.99
N LYS A 559 29.62 17.22 -7.86
CA LYS A 559 31.08 17.04 -7.93
C LYS A 559 31.55 15.97 -6.93
N LEU A 560 31.09 16.06 -5.68
CA LEU A 560 31.45 15.10 -4.63
C LEU A 560 30.86 13.72 -4.90
N ALA A 561 29.63 13.66 -5.43
CA ALA A 561 28.95 12.42 -5.77
C ALA A 561 29.68 11.64 -6.89
N TYR A 562 30.08 12.33 -7.96
CA TYR A 562 30.74 11.71 -9.12
C TYR A 562 32.28 11.72 -9.05
N ASN A 563 32.86 12.31 -7.99
CA ASN A 563 34.30 12.43 -7.77
C ASN A 563 35.05 13.10 -8.95
N ILE A 564 34.56 14.24 -9.40
CA ILE A 564 35.09 14.95 -10.57
C ILE A 564 36.14 15.99 -10.16
N SER A 565 37.17 16.14 -10.99
CA SER A 565 38.24 17.11 -10.78
C SER A 565 37.72 18.55 -10.89
N MET A 566 38.36 19.51 -10.21
CA MET A 566 37.95 20.92 -10.33
C MET A 566 38.13 21.49 -11.75
N GLU A 567 39.05 20.91 -12.52
CA GLU A 567 39.32 21.28 -13.91
C GLU A 567 38.16 20.85 -14.82
N ASP A 568 37.69 19.61 -14.65
CA ASP A 568 36.53 19.07 -15.39
C ASP A 568 35.22 19.71 -14.94
N VAL A 569 35.07 20.08 -13.66
CA VAL A 569 33.93 20.88 -13.19
C VAL A 569 33.88 22.22 -13.91
N ALA A 570 34.98 22.96 -13.95
CA ALA A 570 35.04 24.26 -14.63
C ALA A 570 34.69 24.12 -16.12
N LYS A 571 35.21 23.08 -16.78
CA LYS A 571 34.90 22.78 -18.18
C LYS A 571 33.42 22.47 -18.40
N ASN A 572 32.86 21.51 -17.66
CA ASN A 572 31.48 21.04 -17.83
C ASN A 572 30.45 22.09 -17.43
N VAL A 573 30.71 22.90 -16.38
CA VAL A 573 29.84 24.02 -16.00
C VAL A 573 29.79 25.07 -17.09
N MET A 574 30.93 25.41 -17.72
CA MET A 574 30.94 26.33 -18.87
C MET A 574 30.22 25.72 -20.08
N LEU A 575 30.44 24.44 -20.36
CA LEU A 575 29.78 23.73 -21.47
C LEU A 575 28.24 23.71 -21.28
N ALA A 576 27.78 23.44 -20.06
CA ALA A 576 26.37 23.41 -19.70
C ALA A 576 25.75 24.80 -19.80
N PHE A 577 26.47 25.82 -19.31
CA PHE A 577 26.08 27.23 -19.46
C PHE A 577 25.87 27.62 -20.92
N LEU A 578 26.80 27.26 -21.81
CA LEU A 578 26.71 27.58 -23.24
C LEU A 578 25.56 26.83 -23.93
N SER A 579 25.24 25.63 -23.46
CA SER A 579 24.18 24.76 -24.00
C SER A 579 22.76 25.21 -23.65
N LEU A 580 22.59 26.22 -22.80
CA LEU A 580 21.27 26.74 -22.40
C LEU A 580 20.50 27.36 -23.59
N GLN A 581 19.20 27.05 -23.68
CA GLN A 581 18.32 27.45 -24.79
C GLN A 581 18.19 28.96 -25.01
N HIS A 582 18.50 29.78 -24.00
CA HIS A 582 18.38 31.24 -24.03
C HIS A 582 19.61 31.96 -24.64
N ASN A 583 20.67 31.24 -25.05
CA ASN A 583 21.94 31.82 -25.52
C ASN A 583 22.02 32.15 -27.03
N ASN A 584 20.89 32.40 -27.68
CA ASN A 584 20.84 32.60 -29.15
C ASN A 584 21.39 33.96 -29.64
N SER A 585 21.77 34.86 -28.72
CA SER A 585 22.29 36.20 -29.03
C SER A 585 23.35 36.65 -28.02
N SER A 586 24.35 37.42 -28.47
CA SER A 586 25.41 37.95 -27.61
C SER A 586 24.89 38.84 -26.47
N ALA A 587 23.75 39.52 -26.67
CA ALA A 587 23.15 40.37 -25.63
C ALA A 587 22.47 39.55 -24.52
N ALA A 588 21.82 38.44 -24.89
CA ALA A 588 21.17 37.54 -23.93
C ALA A 588 22.23 36.82 -23.07
N LEU A 589 23.29 36.33 -23.71
CA LEU A 589 24.41 35.67 -23.05
C LEU A 589 25.10 36.62 -22.05
N ARG A 590 25.38 37.88 -22.46
CA ARG A 590 25.94 38.89 -21.55
C ARG A 590 25.05 39.16 -20.34
N SER A 591 23.73 39.27 -20.54
CA SER A 591 22.78 39.51 -19.45
C SER A 591 22.73 38.34 -18.45
N LEU A 592 22.94 37.11 -18.93
CA LEU A 592 22.95 35.91 -18.09
C LEU A 592 24.27 35.78 -17.33
N VAL A 593 25.41 36.11 -17.94
CA VAL A 593 26.72 36.17 -17.26
C VAL A 593 26.69 37.21 -16.14
N GLN A 594 26.17 38.41 -16.38
CA GLN A 594 26.03 39.44 -15.35
C GLN A 594 25.12 39.00 -14.20
N ARG A 595 24.02 38.30 -14.53
CA ARG A 595 23.09 37.77 -13.54
C ARG A 595 23.69 36.65 -12.70
N TRP A 596 24.53 35.81 -13.30
CA TRP A 596 25.17 34.67 -12.64
C TRP A 596 26.62 34.96 -12.26
N LYS A 597 27.00 36.24 -12.09
CA LYS A 597 28.37 36.65 -11.76
C LYS A 597 28.95 35.89 -10.56
N VAL A 598 28.14 35.65 -9.53
CA VAL A 598 28.52 34.88 -8.33
C VAL A 598 28.94 33.44 -8.65
N LEU A 599 28.33 32.81 -9.66
CA LEU A 599 28.72 31.49 -10.13
C LEU A 599 30.13 31.52 -10.73
N PHE A 600 30.38 32.50 -11.60
CA PHE A 600 31.66 32.62 -12.29
C PHE A 600 32.79 33.01 -11.33
N GLU A 601 32.53 33.93 -10.41
CA GLU A 601 33.45 34.30 -9.35
C GLU A 601 33.80 33.11 -8.45
N ASN A 602 32.93 32.12 -8.28
CA ASN A 602 33.24 30.94 -7.45
C ASN A 602 34.17 29.94 -8.16
N TYR A 603 33.93 29.64 -9.43
CA TYR A 603 34.61 28.55 -10.15
C TYR A 603 35.83 28.98 -10.98
N TYR A 604 35.90 30.23 -11.46
CA TYR A 604 36.94 30.66 -12.40
C TYR A 604 38.00 31.61 -11.79
N LYS A 605 38.20 31.59 -10.46
CA LYS A 605 39.32 32.34 -9.84
C LYS A 605 40.71 31.84 -10.24
N PRO A 606 40.98 30.52 -10.30
CA PRO A 606 42.30 30.04 -10.67
C PRO A 606 42.52 30.13 -12.19
N LEU A 607 43.74 30.54 -12.60
CA LEU A 607 44.14 30.62 -14.02
C LEU A 607 43.84 29.32 -14.80
N LYS A 608 44.13 28.17 -14.20
CA LYS A 608 43.82 26.86 -14.78
C LYS A 608 42.33 26.68 -15.10
N SER A 609 41.45 27.01 -14.17
CA SER A 609 40.00 26.89 -14.37
C SER A 609 39.50 27.82 -15.49
N GLN A 610 40.09 29.01 -15.62
CA GLN A 610 39.80 29.93 -16.72
C GLN A 610 40.19 29.32 -18.08
N ILE A 611 41.37 28.68 -18.18
CA ILE A 611 41.81 27.97 -19.39
C ILE A 611 40.84 26.82 -19.73
N HIS A 612 40.42 26.03 -18.74
CA HIS A 612 39.42 24.97 -18.93
C HIS A 612 38.04 25.49 -19.37
N ALA A 613 37.67 26.71 -18.97
CA ALA A 613 36.48 27.40 -19.48
C ALA A 613 36.61 27.72 -20.98
N LEU A 614 37.78 28.19 -21.42
CA LEU A 614 38.06 28.48 -22.83
C LEU A 614 38.10 27.21 -23.68
N ILE A 615 38.63 26.11 -23.14
CA ILE A 615 38.56 24.78 -23.77
C ILE A 615 37.11 24.34 -23.96
N ALA A 616 36.21 24.61 -23.00
CA ALA A 616 34.79 24.32 -23.16
C ALA A 616 34.13 25.14 -24.29
N VAL A 617 34.55 26.40 -24.50
CA VAL A 617 34.10 27.23 -25.63
C VAL A 617 34.55 26.62 -26.97
N GLU A 618 35.77 26.10 -27.05
CA GLU A 618 36.29 25.40 -28.23
C GLU A 618 35.52 24.10 -28.52
N GLU A 619 35.24 23.31 -27.49
CA GLU A 619 34.47 22.08 -27.61
C GLU A 619 33.02 22.34 -28.06
N TYR A 620 32.39 23.37 -27.49
CA TYR A 620 31.06 23.80 -27.90
C TYR A 620 31.03 24.28 -29.35
N LEU A 621 32.07 24.99 -29.81
CA LEU A 621 32.19 25.37 -31.23
C LEU A 621 32.32 24.13 -32.14
N THR A 622 33.06 23.12 -31.71
CA THR A 622 33.24 21.89 -32.49
C THR A 622 31.91 21.13 -32.63
N SER A 623 31.12 21.07 -31.57
CA SER A 623 29.81 20.42 -31.54
C SER A 623 28.70 21.21 -32.28
N ASN A 624 28.72 22.54 -32.23
CA ASN A 624 27.67 23.43 -32.79
C ASN A 624 28.23 24.48 -33.78
N ALA A 625 29.03 24.01 -34.75
CA ALA A 625 29.86 24.86 -35.62
C ALA A 625 29.10 25.86 -36.51
N SER A 626 27.85 25.59 -36.92
CA SER A 626 27.10 26.47 -37.83
C SER A 626 26.44 27.67 -37.13
N ALA A 627 25.98 27.49 -35.89
CA ALA A 627 25.25 28.50 -35.13
C ALA A 627 26.18 29.36 -34.25
N PHE A 628 27.22 28.75 -33.66
CA PHE A 628 28.05 29.40 -32.64
C PHE A 628 29.30 30.12 -33.19
N LYS A 629 29.73 29.81 -34.43
CA LYS A 629 30.92 30.41 -35.05
C LYS A 629 30.99 31.95 -35.09
N PRO A 630 29.92 32.70 -35.43
CA PRO A 630 29.96 34.17 -35.40
C PRO A 630 29.89 34.76 -33.98
N LEU A 631 29.55 33.94 -32.98
CA LEU A 631 29.44 34.32 -31.57
C LEU A 631 30.70 33.94 -30.77
N ALA A 632 31.44 32.91 -31.16
CA ALA A 632 32.58 32.38 -30.40
C ALA A 632 33.62 33.44 -30.01
N ALA A 633 34.11 34.23 -30.97
CA ALA A 633 35.08 35.32 -30.68
C ALA A 633 34.48 36.43 -29.79
N LYS A 634 33.18 36.72 -29.97
CA LYS A 634 32.46 37.70 -29.13
C LYS A 634 32.25 37.17 -27.72
N THR A 635 32.06 35.87 -27.54
CA THR A 635 31.93 35.22 -26.23
C THR A 635 33.25 35.30 -25.47
N VAL A 636 34.39 35.02 -26.10
CA VAL A 636 35.71 35.16 -25.45
C VAL A 636 35.97 36.62 -25.05
N HIS A 637 35.70 37.58 -25.95
CA HIS A 637 35.83 39.00 -25.63
C HIS A 637 34.89 39.44 -24.49
N MET A 638 33.67 38.89 -24.43
CA MET A 638 32.71 39.19 -23.37
C MET A 638 33.11 38.59 -22.02
N LEU A 639 33.68 37.38 -22.00
CA LEU A 639 34.21 36.78 -20.77
C LEU A 639 35.38 37.60 -20.20
N TYR A 640 36.19 38.22 -21.07
CA TYR A 640 37.23 39.17 -20.67
C TYR A 640 36.64 40.48 -20.13
N GLU A 641 35.66 41.09 -20.82
CA GLU A 641 35.03 42.33 -20.37
C GLU A 641 34.30 42.23 -19.02
N GLU A 642 33.78 41.05 -18.67
CA GLU A 642 33.04 40.81 -17.42
C GLU A 642 33.93 40.23 -16.30
N ASP A 643 35.26 40.29 -16.44
CA ASP A 643 36.28 39.82 -15.48
C ASP A 643 36.16 38.32 -15.13
N VAL A 644 35.68 37.47 -16.06
CA VAL A 644 35.60 36.01 -15.86
C VAL A 644 36.92 35.33 -16.23
N VAL A 645 37.64 35.87 -17.22
CA VAL A 645 38.90 35.34 -17.74
C VAL A 645 39.91 36.48 -17.87
N GLU A 646 41.15 36.26 -17.41
CA GLU A 646 42.24 37.24 -17.49
C GLU A 646 43.00 37.15 -18.83
N GLU A 647 43.73 38.21 -19.18
CA GLU A 647 44.54 38.27 -20.42
C GLU A 647 45.55 37.11 -20.48
N ASP A 648 46.20 36.81 -19.37
CA ASP A 648 47.20 35.73 -19.25
C ASP A 648 46.58 34.35 -19.61
N ALA A 649 45.34 34.09 -19.20
CA ALA A 649 44.64 32.83 -19.51
C ALA A 649 44.31 32.70 -21.00
N ILE A 650 43.96 33.82 -21.65
CA ILE A 650 43.65 33.84 -23.09
C ILE A 650 44.92 33.61 -23.91
N LEU A 651 46.04 34.22 -23.52
CA LEU A 651 47.32 34.04 -24.19
C LEU A 651 47.83 32.61 -24.04
N GLU A 652 47.80 32.06 -22.82
CA GLU A 652 48.23 30.68 -22.56
C GLU A 652 47.35 29.66 -23.30
N TRP A 653 46.03 29.85 -23.30
CA TRP A 653 45.11 29.02 -24.09
C TRP A 653 45.36 29.16 -25.60
N HIS A 654 45.54 30.38 -26.12
CA HIS A 654 45.82 30.61 -27.54
C HIS A 654 47.10 29.89 -28.00
N ASP A 655 48.14 29.87 -27.17
CA ASP A 655 49.39 29.17 -27.48
C ASP A 655 49.23 27.63 -27.51
N THR A 656 48.22 27.09 -26.81
CA THR A 656 47.87 25.65 -26.86
C THR A 656 47.05 25.24 -28.09
N LEU A 657 46.53 26.20 -28.88
CA LEU A 657 45.70 25.91 -30.05
C LEU A 657 46.51 25.31 -31.21
N ALA A 658 46.03 24.19 -31.75
CA ALA A 658 46.59 23.56 -32.94
C ALA A 658 46.55 24.55 -34.14
N PRO A 659 47.57 24.52 -35.05
CA PRO A 659 47.66 25.44 -36.18
C PRO A 659 46.49 25.34 -37.18
N GLU A 660 45.69 24.27 -37.11
CA GLU A 660 44.52 24.02 -37.95
C GLU A 660 43.17 24.31 -37.24
N SER A 661 43.16 24.77 -35.98
CA SER A 661 41.92 25.01 -35.22
C SER A 661 41.17 26.25 -35.74
N GLN A 662 39.84 26.13 -35.88
CA GLN A 662 38.98 27.23 -36.36
C GLN A 662 39.01 28.46 -35.43
N MET A 663 39.27 28.27 -34.13
CA MET A 663 39.36 29.35 -33.15
C MET A 663 40.59 30.24 -33.36
N ARG A 664 41.72 29.68 -33.81
CA ARG A 664 42.96 30.43 -34.06
C ARG A 664 42.86 31.44 -35.21
N THR A 665 41.87 31.27 -36.08
CA THR A 665 41.58 32.22 -37.18
C THR A 665 40.57 33.31 -36.75
N LEU A 666 39.89 33.11 -35.62
CA LEU A 666 38.75 33.93 -35.16
C LEU A 666 39.06 34.80 -33.94
N VAL A 667 39.98 34.36 -33.06
CA VAL A 667 40.36 35.04 -31.81
C VAL A 667 41.65 35.84 -31.99
#